data_AF-A0A3M4K0C2-F1
#
_entry.id   AF-A0A3M4K0C2-F1
#
_cell.length_a   1.000
_cell.length_b   1.000
_cell.length_c   1.000
_cell.angle_alpha   90.00
_cell.angle_beta   90.00
_cell.angle_gamma   90.00
#
_symmetry.space_group_name_H-M   'P 1'
#
loop_
_entity.id
_entity.type
_entity.pdbx_description
1 polymer ?
#
loop_
_entity_poly.entity_id
_entity_poly.type
_entity_poly.pdbx_seq_one_letter_code
_entity_poly.pdbx_strand_id
1 'polypeptide(L)'
;MLDLSLAGSAPANSHVQLIKDHSPDWLLQAEPATHAVLRKASAAAPKWLASARESSPDQVAALQRLYAEHRDNEQKVLPTLDRLSTLEDFARPLLTAAIKERFGLDVGVDRTWLFHAGRAKVDQSFISASKDPMTQANIALRAATQSLLKAALQNFEAWETASGAMDSDSGIKAAVFSAYEIIGTQMTGKSVPISPTGFAALSRELDLGGKYQTHLESAFSTSATPGETADRIRDNFIQLESSSIRLQLQIATLKGLISQPLHDAVLDIVAGKRNVQLDNLPVKCSVLRLWDVELTGIVVFGKDREVATQVERIVVYIPDDPIAPLKEYVSAEAFLSSLRDRMFVDGYLNFFQRFIPARHQSALYGKLLERLHPKVKKGGFFEGQWLEQQADRNARLDLRETPLGGVLLDNLHDRKRAALRDDALFHGVPTAAEDQKTFDERVQYFKDTAFNVLNIAAFVVPVLGEIMLAVTAAQLIHEVYDGVQSWAHGERQQAFAYLFDVVENIALMSALGAAAKGGPGIAAVQVPEFVSRLKPVELPDGATRLWKPDLSPFAHDIVLPKGLQPDELGLYHWQGKQWLPVDGQTYSVKPAATDGDYLIEHPTRTNSYQPALRHNGAGAWLHELDRPLEMEGLTLFRRLGYSSEAFSDVTARRILRVSDTAESVMRRALHEQQPAPALLEDTARRFRLDQQIDRVIEQMEAGDIHADASLQLDLLSQEPAWPGNRALVLVDGDGNTLGKFPPAREATPDNVLRIRADQPDALRQALKGLSNKEIRALLDEEFGAGQLGMSPRLTTLRTRLVASARRSRAWLFESRYRTLKIGAVDGTPTLQKAFGGLPPMVAQELASHASPAERVRLVKDHRVPLRMAEEATAYL
;
A
#
# COMPACT_ATOMS: atom_id res chain seq x y z
N MET A 1 40.07 13.04 -13.22
CA MET A 1 39.72 11.85 -14.00
C MET A 1 38.90 10.94 -13.11
N LEU A 2 37.59 11.16 -13.08
CA LEU A 2 36.54 10.30 -12.53
C LEU A 2 35.27 10.75 -13.28
N ASP A 3 34.53 9.79 -13.79
CA ASP A 3 33.57 9.91 -14.90
C ASP A 3 32.46 10.95 -14.68
N LEU A 4 32.51 12.00 -15.51
CA LEU A 4 31.41 12.92 -15.78
C LEU A 4 30.54 12.34 -16.90
N SER A 5 29.66 11.39 -16.57
CA SER A 5 28.53 11.01 -17.45
C SER A 5 27.42 10.29 -16.69
N LEU A 6 26.66 10.99 -15.85
CA LEU A 6 25.37 10.49 -15.34
C LEU A 6 24.27 11.55 -15.45
N ALA A 7 24.11 12.07 -16.67
CA ALA A 7 22.81 12.51 -17.17
C ALA A 7 22.44 11.63 -18.38
N GLY A 8 22.54 10.31 -18.21
CA GLY A 8 22.01 9.34 -19.16
C GLY A 8 20.67 8.85 -18.64
N SER A 9 19.63 8.87 -19.47
CA SER A 9 18.50 7.95 -19.29
C SER A 9 19.07 6.57 -19.00
N ALA A 10 18.71 5.95 -17.88
CA ALA A 10 19.16 4.60 -17.59
C ALA A 10 18.84 3.72 -18.82
N PRO A 11 19.78 2.90 -19.31
CA PRO A 11 19.51 2.08 -20.49
C PRO A 11 18.26 1.25 -20.20
N ALA A 12 17.32 1.15 -21.15
CA ALA A 12 16.04 0.42 -20.98
C ALA A 12 16.23 -0.98 -20.35
N ASN A 13 17.41 -1.58 -20.52
CA ASN A 13 17.82 -2.84 -19.92
C ASN A 13 17.88 -2.84 -18.38
N SER A 14 18.16 -1.71 -17.70
CA SER A 14 18.26 -1.68 -16.23
C SER A 14 16.90 -1.77 -15.53
N HIS A 15 15.87 -1.09 -16.05
CA HIS A 15 14.50 -1.20 -15.52
C HIS A 15 13.96 -2.61 -15.70
N VAL A 16 14.20 -3.19 -16.88
CA VAL A 16 13.77 -4.55 -17.19
C VAL A 16 14.47 -5.57 -16.29
N GLN A 17 15.78 -5.43 -16.07
CA GLN A 17 16.54 -6.29 -15.17
C GLN A 17 16.03 -6.18 -13.72
N LEU A 18 15.78 -4.96 -13.24
CA LEU A 18 15.22 -4.74 -11.91
C LEU A 18 13.84 -5.37 -11.73
N ILE A 19 12.94 -5.24 -12.72
CA ILE A 19 11.63 -5.88 -12.71
C ILE A 19 11.77 -7.41 -12.67
N LYS A 20 12.69 -7.96 -13.46
CA LYS A 20 12.98 -9.39 -13.49
C LYS A 20 13.48 -9.89 -12.14
N ASP A 21 14.41 -9.17 -11.52
CA ASP A 21 15.04 -9.57 -10.25
C ASP A 21 14.05 -9.57 -9.07
N HIS A 22 13.01 -8.71 -9.12
CA HIS A 22 11.93 -8.69 -8.13
C HIS A 22 10.73 -9.57 -8.49
N SER A 23 10.70 -10.16 -9.69
CA SER A 23 9.58 -11.02 -10.10
C SER A 23 9.81 -12.47 -9.65
N PRO A 24 8.85 -13.10 -8.94
CA PRO A 24 9.02 -14.49 -8.53
C PRO A 24 8.99 -15.45 -9.73
N ASP A 25 9.77 -16.52 -9.67
CA ASP A 25 9.94 -17.47 -10.78
C ASP A 25 8.61 -18.05 -11.30
N TRP A 26 7.68 -18.40 -10.39
CA TRP A 26 6.37 -18.94 -10.77
C TRP A 26 5.57 -17.92 -11.60
N LEU A 27 5.74 -16.62 -11.37
CA LEU A 27 5.06 -15.57 -12.11
C LEU A 27 5.64 -15.44 -13.51
N LEU A 28 6.97 -15.56 -13.63
CA LEU A 28 7.66 -15.58 -14.92
C LEU A 28 7.36 -16.85 -15.75
N GLN A 29 6.85 -17.91 -15.12
CA GLN A 29 6.46 -19.16 -15.78
C GLN A 29 4.94 -19.30 -15.94
N ALA A 30 4.14 -18.34 -15.46
CA ALA A 30 2.70 -18.43 -15.48
C ALA A 30 2.11 -18.24 -16.89
N GLU A 31 0.96 -18.86 -17.14
CA GLU A 31 0.20 -18.71 -18.38
C GLU A 31 -0.35 -17.28 -18.56
N PRO A 32 -0.60 -16.82 -19.80
CA PRO A 32 -1.10 -15.46 -20.07
C PRO A 32 -2.41 -15.12 -19.33
N ALA A 33 -3.28 -16.12 -19.09
CA ALA A 33 -4.51 -15.92 -18.33
C ALA A 33 -4.23 -15.48 -16.87
N THR A 34 -3.19 -16.04 -16.25
CA THR A 34 -2.78 -15.68 -14.88
C THR A 34 -2.23 -14.25 -14.84
N HIS A 35 -1.44 -13.83 -15.84
CA HIS A 35 -0.97 -12.45 -15.95
C HIS A 35 -2.13 -11.46 -16.13
N ALA A 36 -3.13 -11.81 -16.95
CA ALA A 36 -4.31 -10.99 -17.12
C ALA A 36 -5.10 -10.80 -15.80
N VAL A 37 -5.25 -11.87 -15.00
CA VAL A 37 -5.89 -11.77 -13.67
C VAL A 37 -5.03 -10.95 -12.72
N LEU A 38 -3.70 -11.14 -12.68
CA LEU A 38 -2.77 -10.35 -11.87
C LEU A 38 -2.87 -8.84 -12.19
N ARG A 39 -2.84 -8.49 -13.48
CA ARG A 39 -2.94 -7.10 -13.95
C ARG A 39 -4.25 -6.47 -13.50
N LYS A 40 -5.38 -7.19 -13.60
CA LYS A 40 -6.69 -6.74 -13.12
C LYS A 40 -6.72 -6.60 -11.59
N ALA A 41 -6.10 -7.54 -10.88
CA ALA A 41 -6.07 -7.58 -9.42
C ALA A 41 -5.18 -6.48 -8.81
N SER A 42 -4.23 -5.93 -9.56
CA SER A 42 -3.34 -4.84 -9.12
C SER A 42 -4.08 -3.57 -8.68
N ALA A 43 -5.28 -3.34 -9.22
CA ALA A 43 -6.16 -2.25 -8.81
C ALA A 43 -6.88 -2.49 -7.46
N ALA A 44 -6.90 -3.73 -6.96
CA ALA A 44 -7.69 -4.16 -5.80
C ALA A 44 -6.81 -4.73 -4.68
N ALA A 45 -5.64 -4.13 -4.44
CA ALA A 45 -4.74 -4.53 -3.37
C ALA A 45 -5.48 -4.60 -2.01
N PRO A 46 -5.30 -5.68 -1.23
CA PRO A 46 -5.99 -5.80 0.05
C PRO A 46 -5.57 -4.71 1.04
N LYS A 47 -6.54 -4.03 1.67
CA LYS A 47 -6.28 -2.91 2.59
C LYS A 47 -5.33 -3.27 3.74
N TRP A 48 -5.41 -4.49 4.26
CA TRP A 48 -4.57 -4.97 5.35
C TRP A 48 -3.09 -5.09 4.96
N LEU A 49 -2.77 -5.23 3.67
CA LEU A 49 -1.40 -5.45 3.20
C LEU A 49 -0.52 -4.21 3.38
N ALA A 50 -1.07 -3.02 3.21
CA ALA A 50 -0.33 -1.76 3.39
C ALA A 50 0.17 -1.64 4.84
N SER A 51 -0.72 -1.81 5.82
CA SER A 51 -0.37 -1.79 7.24
C SER A 51 0.59 -2.92 7.61
N ALA A 52 0.34 -4.13 7.10
CA ALA A 52 1.18 -5.30 7.37
C ALA A 52 2.63 -5.12 6.90
N ARG A 53 2.85 -4.41 5.77
CA ARG A 53 4.19 -4.16 5.24
C ARG A 53 5.01 -3.21 6.11
N GLU A 54 4.35 -2.30 6.82
CA GLU A 54 4.99 -1.41 7.77
C GLU A 54 5.21 -2.09 9.13
N SER A 55 4.22 -2.84 9.62
CA SER A 55 4.27 -3.43 10.96
C SER A 55 5.00 -4.77 11.04
N SER A 56 5.04 -5.55 9.96
CA SER A 56 5.50 -6.96 9.98
C SER A 56 6.05 -7.43 8.63
N PRO A 57 7.13 -6.80 8.10
CA PRO A 57 7.67 -7.12 6.77
C PRO A 57 8.07 -8.59 6.60
N ASP A 58 8.65 -9.23 7.63
CA ASP A 58 9.04 -10.64 7.58
C ASP A 58 7.84 -11.58 7.39
N GLN A 59 6.70 -11.25 8.00
CA GLN A 59 5.46 -12.01 7.84
C GLN A 59 4.88 -11.86 6.42
N VAL A 60 5.06 -10.70 5.80
CA VAL A 60 4.66 -10.45 4.41
C VAL A 60 5.57 -11.21 3.43
N ALA A 61 6.88 -11.26 3.70
CA ALA A 61 7.82 -12.07 2.92
C ALA A 61 7.55 -13.59 3.09
N ALA A 62 7.18 -14.04 4.30
CA ALA A 62 6.74 -15.42 4.52
C ALA A 62 5.48 -15.76 3.71
N LEU A 63 4.53 -14.83 3.59
CA LEU A 63 3.31 -15.01 2.79
C LEU A 63 3.62 -15.26 1.30
N GLN A 64 4.59 -14.55 0.72
CA GLN A 64 5.03 -14.78 -0.67
C GLN A 64 5.60 -16.19 -0.86
N ARG A 65 6.47 -16.62 0.05
CA ARG A 65 7.08 -17.97 -0.01
C ARG A 65 6.03 -19.07 0.10
N LEU A 66 5.08 -18.92 1.02
CA LEU A 66 3.96 -19.86 1.17
C LEU A 66 3.08 -19.90 -0.08
N TYR A 67 2.88 -18.77 -0.76
CA TYR A 67 2.10 -18.75 -2.00
C TYR A 67 2.84 -19.41 -3.17
N ALA A 68 4.16 -19.19 -3.29
CA ALA A 68 4.98 -19.89 -4.28
C ALA A 68 4.93 -21.42 -4.05
N GLU A 69 5.05 -21.87 -2.80
CA GLU A 69 4.89 -23.29 -2.43
C GLU A 69 3.49 -23.82 -2.78
N HIS A 70 2.44 -23.05 -2.48
CA HIS A 70 1.07 -23.41 -2.83
C HIS A 70 0.87 -23.52 -4.35
N ARG A 71 1.49 -22.64 -5.14
CA ARG A 71 1.43 -22.70 -6.61
C ARG A 71 2.14 -23.93 -7.17
N ASP A 72 3.33 -24.24 -6.68
CA ASP A 72 4.05 -25.47 -7.05
C ASP A 72 3.24 -26.73 -6.72
N ASN A 73 2.62 -26.78 -5.55
CA ASN A 73 1.75 -27.90 -5.17
C ASN A 73 0.47 -27.99 -6.03
N GLU A 74 -0.11 -26.86 -6.44
CA GLU A 74 -1.25 -26.85 -7.38
C GLU A 74 -0.84 -27.41 -8.75
N GLN A 75 0.32 -27.01 -9.27
CA GLN A 75 0.84 -27.51 -10.55
C GLN A 75 1.05 -29.03 -10.53
N LYS A 76 1.45 -29.61 -9.39
CA LYS A 76 1.61 -31.07 -9.24
C LYS A 76 0.29 -31.84 -9.28
N VAL A 77 -0.82 -31.25 -8.83
CA VAL A 77 -2.13 -31.93 -8.86
C VAL A 77 -2.93 -31.66 -10.14
N LEU A 78 -2.63 -30.57 -10.85
CA LEU A 78 -3.39 -30.12 -12.02
C LEU A 78 -3.56 -31.23 -13.09
N PRO A 79 -2.53 -32.03 -13.46
CA PRO A 79 -2.71 -33.12 -14.42
C PRO A 79 -3.70 -34.21 -13.96
N THR A 80 -3.84 -34.40 -12.64
CA THR A 80 -4.85 -35.32 -12.09
C THR A 80 -6.24 -34.70 -12.12
N LEU A 81 -6.36 -33.41 -11.82
CA LEU A 81 -7.63 -32.68 -11.88
C LEU A 81 -8.16 -32.55 -13.31
N ASP A 82 -7.29 -32.30 -14.30
CA ASP A 82 -7.67 -32.20 -15.72
C ASP A 82 -8.23 -33.52 -16.26
N ARG A 83 -7.86 -34.65 -15.65
CA ARG A 83 -8.42 -35.96 -15.97
C ARG A 83 -9.80 -36.18 -15.35
N LEU A 84 -10.17 -35.45 -14.29
CA LEU A 84 -11.49 -35.53 -13.68
C LEU A 84 -12.46 -34.71 -14.54
N SER A 85 -12.94 -35.31 -15.63
CA SER A 85 -14.00 -34.71 -16.44
C SER A 85 -15.27 -34.55 -15.60
N THR A 86 -16.08 -33.53 -15.89
CA THR A 86 -17.44 -33.48 -15.31
C THR A 86 -18.21 -34.73 -15.73
N LEU A 87 -19.19 -35.15 -14.92
CA LEU A 87 -19.99 -36.34 -15.21
C LEU A 87 -20.69 -36.18 -16.57
N GLU A 88 -21.22 -35.00 -16.86
CA GLU A 88 -21.88 -34.67 -18.11
C GLU A 88 -20.94 -34.68 -19.30
N ASP A 89 -19.73 -34.10 -19.19
CA ASP A 89 -18.75 -34.09 -20.28
C ASP A 89 -18.21 -35.49 -20.58
N PHE A 90 -18.09 -36.34 -19.55
CA PHE A 90 -17.73 -37.74 -19.71
C PHE A 90 -18.86 -38.54 -20.39
N ALA A 91 -20.10 -38.36 -19.94
CA ALA A 91 -21.23 -39.18 -20.37
C ALA A 91 -21.80 -38.80 -21.75
N ARG A 92 -21.80 -37.51 -22.10
CA ARG A 92 -22.33 -36.97 -23.35
C ARG A 92 -21.78 -37.67 -24.61
N PRO A 93 -20.46 -37.75 -24.85
CA PRO A 93 -19.94 -38.40 -26.06
C PRO A 93 -20.26 -39.90 -26.10
N LEU A 94 -20.21 -40.57 -24.94
CA LEU A 94 -20.54 -42.00 -24.84
C LEU A 94 -22.00 -42.26 -25.19
N LEU A 95 -22.92 -41.47 -24.66
CA LEU A 95 -24.35 -41.60 -24.92
C LEU A 95 -24.69 -41.28 -26.39
N THR A 96 -24.14 -40.19 -26.93
CA THR A 96 -24.36 -39.82 -28.34
C THR A 96 -23.88 -40.92 -29.28
N ALA A 97 -22.69 -41.49 -29.05
CA ALA A 97 -22.18 -42.60 -29.84
C ALA A 97 -23.09 -43.84 -29.74
N ALA A 98 -23.51 -44.20 -28.53
CA ALA A 98 -24.35 -45.37 -28.30
C ALA A 98 -25.76 -45.23 -28.91
N ILE A 99 -26.35 -44.03 -28.90
CA ILE A 99 -27.62 -43.74 -29.59
C ILE A 99 -27.46 -43.87 -31.10
N LYS A 100 -26.37 -43.32 -31.66
CA LYS A 100 -26.09 -43.39 -33.09
C LYS A 100 -25.92 -44.83 -33.56
N GLU A 101 -25.22 -45.65 -32.79
CA GLU A 101 -25.02 -47.07 -33.08
C GLU A 101 -26.32 -47.87 -33.01
N ARG A 102 -27.13 -47.69 -31.96
CA ARG A 102 -28.36 -48.49 -31.75
C ARG A 102 -29.54 -48.05 -32.60
N PHE A 103 -29.70 -46.74 -32.80
CA PHE A 103 -30.90 -46.16 -33.43
C PHE A 103 -30.61 -45.52 -34.79
N GLY A 104 -29.35 -45.36 -35.20
CA GLY A 104 -28.98 -44.72 -36.46
C GLY A 104 -29.25 -43.20 -36.48
N LEU A 105 -29.38 -42.56 -35.31
CA LEU A 105 -29.77 -41.17 -35.18
C LEU A 105 -28.66 -40.32 -34.57
N ASP A 106 -28.46 -39.12 -35.12
CA ASP A 106 -27.56 -38.11 -34.56
C ASP A 106 -28.40 -37.07 -33.80
N VAL A 107 -28.42 -37.16 -32.47
CA VAL A 107 -29.27 -36.31 -31.61
C VAL A 107 -28.45 -35.60 -30.55
N GLY A 108 -28.80 -34.34 -30.29
CA GLY A 108 -28.28 -33.60 -29.15
C GLY A 108 -28.93 -34.11 -27.86
N VAL A 109 -28.19 -34.86 -27.05
CA VAL A 109 -28.71 -35.56 -25.85
C VAL A 109 -29.23 -34.62 -24.75
N ASP A 110 -28.81 -33.36 -24.72
CA ASP A 110 -29.30 -32.33 -23.79
C ASP A 110 -30.54 -31.59 -24.30
N ARG A 111 -30.76 -31.65 -25.61
CA ARG A 111 -31.85 -30.96 -26.32
C ARG A 111 -32.85 -31.94 -26.91
N THR A 112 -32.85 -33.15 -26.38
CA THR A 112 -33.81 -34.21 -26.69
C THR A 112 -34.32 -34.71 -25.35
N TRP A 113 -35.63 -34.85 -25.22
CA TRP A 113 -36.28 -35.07 -23.94
C TRP A 113 -37.04 -36.39 -23.94
N LEU A 114 -36.80 -37.21 -22.91
CA LEU A 114 -37.61 -38.36 -22.58
C LEU A 114 -38.75 -37.90 -21.66
N PHE A 115 -39.98 -38.22 -22.05
CA PHE A 115 -41.14 -38.13 -21.18
C PHE A 115 -41.54 -39.51 -20.69
N HIS A 116 -41.39 -39.71 -19.39
CA HIS A 116 -41.76 -40.95 -18.71
C HIS A 116 -43.14 -40.79 -18.07
N ALA A 117 -44.19 -41.06 -18.84
CA ALA A 117 -45.58 -40.81 -18.44
C ALA A 117 -45.98 -41.47 -17.10
N GLY A 118 -45.46 -42.67 -16.80
CA GLY A 118 -45.71 -43.37 -15.53
C GLY A 118 -45.20 -42.65 -14.27
N ARG A 119 -44.28 -41.67 -14.43
CA ARG A 119 -43.74 -40.84 -13.34
C ARG A 119 -44.50 -39.52 -13.16
N ALA A 120 -45.43 -39.17 -14.06
CA ALA A 120 -46.26 -37.97 -13.97
C ALA A 120 -47.43 -38.15 -12.98
N LYS A 121 -47.14 -38.47 -11.72
CA LYS A 121 -48.15 -38.70 -10.67
C LYS A 121 -48.45 -37.40 -9.91
N VAL A 122 -49.74 -37.07 -9.78
CA VAL A 122 -50.24 -35.98 -8.94
C VAL A 122 -50.75 -36.60 -7.64
N ASP A 123 -50.22 -36.15 -6.50
CA ASP A 123 -50.66 -36.62 -5.18
C ASP A 123 -52.09 -36.11 -4.91
N GLN A 124 -53.06 -37.02 -4.95
CA GLN A 124 -54.49 -36.70 -4.80
C GLN A 124 -54.83 -36.16 -3.41
N SER A 125 -53.99 -36.40 -2.39
CA SER A 125 -54.21 -35.93 -1.02
C SER A 125 -54.07 -34.40 -0.88
N PHE A 126 -53.36 -33.74 -1.80
CA PHE A 126 -53.07 -32.30 -1.79
C PHE A 126 -54.07 -31.43 -2.56
N ILE A 127 -55.06 -32.03 -3.23
CA ILE A 127 -56.15 -31.30 -3.92
C ILE A 127 -57.01 -30.50 -2.91
N SER A 128 -56.89 -30.79 -1.61
CA SER A 128 -57.59 -30.10 -0.51
C SER A 128 -56.91 -28.80 -0.01
N ALA A 129 -55.67 -28.50 -0.41
CA ALA A 129 -54.90 -27.36 0.11
C ALA A 129 -54.51 -26.34 -0.97
N SER A 130 -55.45 -25.42 -1.28
CA SER A 130 -55.31 -24.10 -1.95
C SER A 130 -54.38 -23.90 -3.17
N LYS A 131 -53.78 -24.94 -3.76
CA LYS A 131 -52.98 -24.83 -4.99
C LYS A 131 -53.84 -25.19 -6.21
N ASP A 132 -53.73 -24.36 -7.25
CA ASP A 132 -54.40 -24.58 -8.54
C ASP A 132 -54.05 -25.98 -9.12
N PRO A 133 -55.04 -26.86 -9.34
CA PRO A 133 -54.83 -28.21 -9.88
C PRO A 133 -54.08 -28.24 -11.21
N MET A 134 -54.28 -27.22 -12.07
CA MET A 134 -53.60 -27.12 -13.35
C MET A 134 -52.10 -26.89 -13.18
N THR A 135 -51.74 -26.05 -12.21
CA THR A 135 -50.34 -25.80 -11.85
C THR A 135 -49.65 -27.06 -11.32
N GLN A 136 -50.34 -27.89 -10.52
CA GLN A 136 -49.76 -29.15 -10.04
C GLN A 136 -49.58 -30.21 -11.13
N ALA A 137 -50.55 -30.36 -12.03
CA ALA A 137 -50.43 -31.26 -13.18
C ALA A 137 -49.26 -30.84 -14.09
N ASN A 138 -49.11 -29.54 -14.35
CA ASN A 138 -47.96 -29.00 -15.08
C ASN A 138 -46.62 -29.32 -14.41
N ILE A 139 -46.53 -29.18 -13.08
CA ILE A 139 -45.33 -29.52 -12.32
C ILE A 139 -45.01 -31.03 -12.44
N ALA A 140 -46.02 -31.89 -12.33
CA ALA A 140 -45.83 -33.34 -12.45
C ALA A 140 -45.36 -33.75 -13.86
N LEU A 141 -45.92 -33.15 -14.91
CA LEU A 141 -45.48 -33.39 -16.30
C LEU A 141 -44.06 -32.91 -16.56
N ARG A 142 -43.68 -31.73 -16.03
CA ARG A 142 -42.30 -31.24 -16.10
C ARG A 142 -41.33 -32.14 -15.35
N ALA A 143 -41.71 -32.62 -14.17
CA ALA A 143 -40.88 -33.53 -13.38
C ALA A 143 -40.68 -34.89 -14.07
N ALA A 144 -41.69 -35.35 -14.81
CA ALA A 144 -41.64 -36.58 -15.61
C ALA A 144 -40.88 -36.44 -16.95
N THR A 145 -40.40 -35.23 -17.29
CA THR A 145 -39.70 -34.94 -18.54
C THR A 145 -38.25 -34.54 -18.26
N GLN A 146 -37.30 -35.26 -18.85
CA GLN A 146 -35.87 -35.01 -18.65
C GLN A 146 -35.12 -35.07 -19.98
N SER A 147 -33.98 -34.39 -20.09
CA SER A 147 -33.10 -34.60 -21.24
C SER A 147 -32.62 -36.05 -21.28
N LEU A 148 -32.31 -36.57 -22.48
CA LEU A 148 -31.77 -37.93 -22.62
C LEU A 148 -30.51 -38.11 -21.77
N LEU A 149 -29.62 -37.12 -21.73
CA LEU A 149 -28.43 -37.18 -20.89
C LEU A 149 -28.79 -37.35 -19.40
N LYS A 150 -29.69 -36.50 -18.88
CA LYS A 150 -30.10 -36.56 -17.47
C LYS A 150 -30.78 -37.90 -17.16
N ALA A 151 -31.67 -38.36 -18.03
CA ALA A 151 -32.35 -39.63 -17.86
C ALA A 151 -31.38 -40.83 -17.88
N ALA A 152 -30.40 -40.84 -18.79
CA ALA A 152 -29.40 -41.90 -18.85
C ALA A 152 -28.44 -41.92 -17.65
N LEU A 153 -28.07 -40.74 -17.13
CA LEU A 153 -27.26 -40.62 -15.90
C LEU A 153 -28.00 -41.12 -14.66
N GLN A 154 -29.33 -40.96 -14.63
CA GLN A 154 -30.19 -41.50 -13.58
C GLN A 154 -30.45 -43.00 -13.73
N ASN A 155 -30.11 -43.55 -14.88
CA ASN A 155 -30.34 -44.94 -15.24
C ASN A 155 -31.83 -45.32 -15.19
N PHE A 156 -32.11 -46.59 -15.45
CA PHE A 156 -33.47 -47.14 -15.49
C PHE A 156 -33.51 -48.47 -14.79
N GLU A 157 -34.66 -48.83 -14.24
CA GLU A 157 -34.90 -50.14 -13.64
C GLU A 157 -35.11 -51.20 -14.72
N ALA A 158 -34.88 -52.47 -14.37
CA ALA A 158 -35.03 -53.58 -15.32
C ALA A 158 -36.43 -53.63 -15.94
N TRP A 159 -37.48 -53.37 -15.15
CA TRP A 159 -38.87 -53.42 -15.62
C TRP A 159 -39.23 -52.25 -16.55
N GLU A 160 -38.54 -51.10 -16.47
CA GLU A 160 -38.78 -49.94 -17.34
C GLU A 160 -38.37 -50.21 -18.80
N THR A 161 -37.62 -51.29 -19.04
CA THR A 161 -37.28 -51.77 -20.38
C THR A 161 -38.40 -52.58 -21.04
N ALA A 162 -39.42 -53.00 -20.27
CA ALA A 162 -40.53 -53.76 -20.79
C ALA A 162 -41.50 -52.87 -21.60
N SER A 163 -42.12 -53.44 -22.63
CA SER A 163 -43.06 -52.70 -23.48
C SER A 163 -44.21 -52.08 -22.68
N GLY A 164 -44.42 -50.78 -22.82
CA GLY A 164 -45.48 -50.03 -22.13
C GLY A 164 -45.19 -49.71 -20.66
N ALA A 165 -44.04 -50.12 -20.11
CA ALA A 165 -43.70 -49.89 -18.70
C ALA A 165 -43.65 -48.41 -18.32
N MET A 166 -43.27 -47.53 -19.26
CA MET A 166 -43.18 -46.10 -18.99
C MET A 166 -44.48 -45.33 -19.24
N ASP A 167 -45.54 -45.98 -19.71
CA ASP A 167 -46.83 -45.34 -19.94
C ASP A 167 -47.52 -45.02 -18.61
N SER A 168 -48.46 -44.06 -18.60
CA SER A 168 -49.28 -43.81 -17.41
C SER A 168 -50.43 -44.80 -17.30
N ASP A 169 -50.90 -45.04 -16.08
CA ASP A 169 -52.11 -45.82 -15.79
C ASP A 169 -53.37 -45.22 -16.47
N SER A 170 -53.33 -43.92 -16.78
CA SER A 170 -54.37 -43.18 -17.49
C SER A 170 -54.29 -43.26 -19.02
N GLY A 171 -53.35 -44.04 -19.57
CA GLY A 171 -53.20 -44.29 -21.00
C GLY A 171 -52.33 -43.28 -21.77
N ILE A 172 -51.65 -42.37 -21.08
CA ILE A 172 -50.70 -41.44 -21.70
C ILE A 172 -49.43 -42.22 -22.05
N LYS A 173 -48.99 -42.12 -23.31
CA LYS A 173 -47.80 -42.82 -23.81
C LYS A 173 -46.51 -42.08 -23.46
N ALA A 174 -45.50 -42.84 -23.05
CA ALA A 174 -44.14 -42.34 -23.00
C ALA A 174 -43.60 -42.07 -24.41
N ALA A 175 -42.78 -41.05 -24.57
CA ALA A 175 -42.19 -40.70 -25.86
C ALA A 175 -40.92 -39.86 -25.69
N VAL A 176 -40.11 -39.85 -26.76
CA VAL A 176 -38.93 -38.99 -26.88
C VAL A 176 -39.24 -37.84 -27.83
N PHE A 177 -38.87 -36.62 -27.44
CA PHE A 177 -39.17 -35.39 -28.18
C PHE A 177 -37.91 -34.56 -28.45
N SER A 178 -37.82 -33.94 -29.63
CA SER A 178 -36.78 -32.95 -29.95
C SER A 178 -37.21 -31.51 -29.64
N ALA A 179 -38.45 -31.32 -29.24
CA ALA A 179 -39.07 -30.10 -28.72
C ALA A 179 -40.44 -30.49 -28.18
N TYR A 180 -40.84 -29.92 -27.04
CA TYR A 180 -42.14 -30.18 -26.43
C TYR A 180 -42.75 -28.90 -25.83
N GLU A 181 -44.07 -28.89 -25.75
CA GLU A 181 -44.87 -27.92 -25.01
C GLU A 181 -45.84 -28.66 -24.09
N ILE A 182 -46.11 -28.05 -22.94
CA ILE A 182 -47.13 -28.55 -22.01
C ILE A 182 -48.33 -27.61 -22.11
N ILE A 183 -49.46 -28.15 -22.56
CA ILE A 183 -50.71 -27.43 -22.73
C ILE A 183 -51.74 -28.06 -21.81
N GLY A 184 -52.07 -27.35 -20.73
CA GLY A 184 -52.97 -27.85 -19.69
C GLY A 184 -52.40 -29.08 -18.98
N THR A 185 -53.02 -30.24 -19.17
CA THR A 185 -52.60 -31.54 -18.60
C THR A 185 -51.98 -32.48 -19.63
N GLN A 186 -51.67 -31.98 -20.83
CA GLN A 186 -51.13 -32.77 -21.92
C GLN A 186 -49.76 -32.26 -22.36
N MET A 187 -48.94 -33.20 -22.83
CA MET A 187 -47.64 -32.88 -23.44
C MET A 187 -47.71 -33.15 -24.95
N THR A 188 -47.28 -32.17 -25.73
CA THR A 188 -47.25 -32.24 -27.20
C THR A 188 -45.86 -31.85 -27.68
N GLY A 189 -45.43 -32.36 -28.83
CA GLY A 189 -44.08 -32.07 -29.30
C GLY A 189 -43.69 -32.81 -30.56
N LYS A 190 -42.51 -32.49 -31.09
CA LYS A 190 -41.92 -33.19 -32.23
C LYS A 190 -41.26 -34.48 -31.76
N SER A 191 -41.88 -35.62 -32.03
CA SER A 191 -41.36 -36.93 -31.62
C SER A 191 -40.10 -37.30 -32.40
N VAL A 192 -39.17 -37.96 -31.71
CA VAL A 192 -37.96 -38.57 -32.26
C VAL A 192 -38.19 -40.08 -32.32
N PRO A 193 -37.77 -40.80 -33.39
CA PRO A 193 -37.97 -42.23 -33.53
C PRO A 193 -37.02 -43.05 -32.64
N ILE A 194 -36.99 -42.74 -31.34
CA ILE A 194 -36.32 -43.49 -30.28
C ILE A 194 -37.41 -44.04 -29.39
N SER A 195 -37.49 -45.37 -29.29
CA SER A 195 -38.40 -46.01 -28.32
C SER A 195 -37.94 -45.68 -26.89
N PRO A 196 -38.83 -45.19 -26.00
CA PRO A 196 -38.50 -44.96 -24.58
C PRO A 196 -37.89 -46.19 -23.90
N THR A 197 -38.49 -47.36 -24.10
CA THR A 197 -38.03 -48.62 -23.49
C THR A 197 -36.71 -49.10 -24.10
N GLY A 198 -36.51 -48.87 -25.40
CA GLY A 198 -35.23 -49.11 -26.07
C GLY A 198 -34.11 -48.20 -25.56
N PHE A 199 -34.45 -46.94 -25.26
CA PHE A 199 -33.52 -45.99 -24.65
C PHE A 199 -33.18 -46.36 -23.20
N ALA A 200 -34.15 -46.85 -22.42
CA ALA A 200 -33.87 -47.39 -21.08
C ALA A 200 -32.94 -48.60 -21.13
N ALA A 201 -33.18 -49.55 -22.04
CA ALA A 201 -32.30 -50.70 -22.22
C ALA A 201 -30.87 -50.26 -22.62
N LEU A 202 -30.75 -49.30 -23.55
CA LEU A 202 -29.45 -48.72 -23.92
C LEU A 202 -28.72 -48.12 -22.72
N SER A 203 -29.44 -47.35 -21.89
CA SER A 203 -28.85 -46.66 -20.75
C SER A 203 -28.35 -47.64 -19.69
N ARG A 204 -29.12 -48.71 -19.41
CA ARG A 204 -28.70 -49.81 -18.52
C ARG A 204 -27.47 -50.55 -19.03
N GLU A 205 -27.42 -50.87 -20.32
CA GLU A 205 -26.26 -51.55 -20.92
C GLU A 205 -25.02 -50.66 -20.97
N LEU A 206 -25.21 -49.35 -21.22
CA LEU A 206 -24.12 -48.40 -21.26
C LEU A 206 -23.51 -48.16 -19.88
N ASP A 207 -24.31 -48.23 -18.82
CA ASP A 207 -23.95 -48.07 -17.41
C ASP A 207 -23.04 -46.86 -17.15
N LEU A 208 -23.52 -45.66 -17.54
CA LEU A 208 -22.75 -44.42 -17.46
C LEU A 208 -22.27 -44.13 -16.03
N GLY A 209 -23.12 -44.39 -15.02
CA GLY A 209 -22.75 -44.25 -13.62
C GLY A 209 -21.61 -45.17 -13.20
N GLY A 210 -21.69 -46.47 -13.54
CA GLY A 210 -20.62 -47.43 -13.25
C GLY A 210 -19.31 -47.07 -13.96
N LYS A 211 -19.37 -46.71 -15.25
CA LYS A 211 -18.19 -46.26 -16.02
C LYS A 211 -17.55 -45.01 -15.43
N TYR A 212 -18.35 -44.06 -14.96
CA TYR A 212 -17.82 -42.85 -14.34
C TYR A 212 -17.16 -43.13 -12.99
N GLN A 213 -17.70 -44.05 -12.18
CA GLN A 213 -17.03 -44.49 -10.94
C GLN A 213 -15.66 -45.11 -11.21
N THR A 214 -15.55 -45.97 -12.24
CA THR A 214 -14.25 -46.51 -12.68
C THR A 214 -13.32 -45.41 -13.17
N HIS A 215 -13.84 -44.43 -13.91
CA HIS A 215 -13.07 -43.28 -14.37
C HIS A 215 -12.50 -42.46 -13.21
N LEU A 216 -13.30 -42.11 -12.21
CA LEU A 216 -12.85 -41.41 -11.00
C LEU A 216 -11.78 -42.21 -10.26
N GLU A 217 -11.97 -43.51 -10.07
CA GLU A 217 -10.97 -44.35 -9.40
C GLU A 217 -9.65 -44.40 -10.18
N SER A 218 -9.70 -44.56 -11.50
CA SER A 218 -8.52 -44.57 -12.36
C SER A 218 -7.75 -43.24 -12.33
N ALA A 219 -8.44 -42.10 -12.12
CA ALA A 219 -7.81 -40.80 -12.02
C ALA A 219 -6.92 -40.68 -10.77
N PHE A 220 -7.33 -41.24 -9.63
CA PHE A 220 -6.54 -41.22 -8.40
C PHE A 220 -5.56 -42.39 -8.26
N SER A 221 -5.75 -43.48 -9.01
CA SER A 221 -4.94 -44.70 -8.88
C SER A 221 -3.92 -44.91 -10.01
N THR A 222 -4.12 -44.28 -11.17
CA THR A 222 -3.21 -44.40 -12.32
C THR A 222 -2.63 -43.04 -12.62
N SER A 223 -1.29 -42.91 -12.62
CA SER A 223 -0.67 -41.63 -12.92
C SER A 223 -0.81 -41.23 -14.40
N ALA A 224 -0.97 -39.92 -14.64
CA ALA A 224 -0.83 -39.30 -15.95
C ALA A 224 0.64 -39.19 -16.41
N THR A 225 1.59 -39.25 -15.46
CA THR A 225 3.02 -39.03 -15.66
C THR A 225 3.80 -40.35 -15.49
N PRO A 226 4.70 -40.71 -16.40
CA PRO A 226 5.51 -41.93 -16.25
C PRO A 226 6.30 -41.95 -14.94
N GLY A 227 6.16 -43.03 -14.15
CA GLY A 227 6.94 -43.27 -12.92
C GLY A 227 6.36 -42.67 -11.62
N GLU A 228 5.18 -42.05 -11.66
CA GLU A 228 4.48 -41.59 -10.46
C GLU A 228 3.51 -42.67 -9.92
N THR A 229 3.47 -42.82 -8.59
CA THR A 229 2.66 -43.82 -7.87
C THR A 229 1.38 -43.19 -7.30
N ALA A 230 0.38 -44.02 -6.99
CA ALA A 230 -0.85 -43.57 -6.35
C ALA A 230 -0.59 -42.86 -5.00
N ASP A 231 0.39 -43.35 -4.23
CA ASP A 231 0.81 -42.71 -2.97
C ASP A 231 1.36 -41.30 -3.21
N ARG A 232 2.13 -41.09 -4.29
CA ARG A 232 2.65 -39.76 -4.62
C ARG A 232 1.54 -38.80 -5.07
N ILE A 233 0.54 -39.28 -5.81
CA ILE A 233 -0.65 -38.48 -6.15
C ILE A 233 -1.36 -38.04 -4.88
N ARG A 234 -1.59 -38.98 -3.95
CA ARG A 234 -2.19 -38.70 -2.63
C ARG A 234 -1.38 -37.65 -1.87
N ASP A 235 -0.06 -37.82 -1.79
CA ASP A 235 0.83 -36.89 -1.10
C ASP A 235 0.79 -35.49 -1.72
N ASN A 236 0.74 -35.37 -3.06
CA ASN A 236 0.61 -34.08 -3.75
C ASN A 236 -0.68 -33.34 -3.32
N PHE A 237 -1.83 -34.04 -3.25
CA PHE A 237 -3.08 -33.46 -2.75
C PHE A 237 -2.99 -33.05 -1.27
N ILE A 238 -2.34 -33.86 -0.43
CA ILE A 238 -2.11 -33.54 0.98
C ILE A 238 -1.24 -32.29 1.13
N GLN A 239 -0.19 -32.13 0.32
CA GLN A 239 0.65 -30.94 0.31
C GLN A 239 -0.08 -29.71 -0.21
N LEU A 240 -0.97 -29.86 -1.20
CA LEU A 240 -1.84 -28.77 -1.64
C LEU A 240 -2.79 -28.32 -0.51
N GLU A 241 -3.41 -29.26 0.21
CA GLU A 241 -4.29 -28.93 1.34
C GLU A 241 -3.49 -28.24 2.47
N SER A 242 -2.32 -28.79 2.81
CA SER A 242 -1.40 -28.23 3.81
C SER A 242 -0.99 -26.79 3.49
N SER A 243 -0.54 -26.56 2.25
CA SER A 243 -0.12 -25.23 1.80
C SER A 243 -1.28 -24.24 1.78
N SER A 244 -2.50 -24.69 1.44
CA SER A 244 -3.71 -23.86 1.50
C SER A 244 -4.00 -23.39 2.93
N ILE A 245 -3.97 -24.31 3.90
CA ILE A 245 -4.23 -23.96 5.31
C ILE A 245 -3.12 -23.05 5.85
N ARG A 246 -1.85 -23.35 5.56
CA ARG A 246 -0.71 -22.51 6.00
C ARG A 246 -0.80 -21.10 5.42
N LEU A 247 -1.19 -20.97 4.15
CA LEU A 247 -1.34 -19.66 3.52
C LEU A 247 -2.49 -18.86 4.14
N GLN A 248 -3.65 -19.49 4.37
CA GLN A 248 -4.78 -18.86 5.04
C GLN A 248 -4.49 -18.51 6.50
N LEU A 249 -3.71 -19.34 7.19
CA LEU A 249 -3.22 -19.08 8.54
C LEU A 249 -2.34 -17.83 8.57
N GLN A 250 -1.41 -17.70 7.62
CA GLN A 250 -0.57 -16.51 7.50
C GLN A 250 -1.39 -15.23 7.20
N ILE A 251 -2.39 -15.32 6.32
CA ILE A 251 -3.32 -14.21 6.05
C ILE A 251 -4.11 -13.86 7.31
N ALA A 252 -4.59 -14.84 8.07
CA ALA A 252 -5.32 -14.62 9.31
C ALA A 252 -4.45 -13.91 10.36
N THR A 253 -3.18 -14.30 10.50
CA THR A 253 -2.21 -13.63 11.38
C THR A 253 -2.01 -12.17 10.98
N LEU A 254 -1.75 -11.90 9.70
CA LEU A 254 -1.56 -10.53 9.18
C LEU A 254 -2.82 -9.65 9.34
N LYS A 255 -4.01 -10.27 9.40
CA LYS A 255 -5.29 -9.58 9.63
C LYS A 255 -5.68 -9.52 11.12
N GLY A 256 -4.86 -10.06 12.03
CA GLY A 256 -5.17 -10.12 13.47
C GLY A 256 -6.38 -10.99 13.81
N LEU A 257 -6.66 -12.01 13.00
CA LEU A 257 -7.82 -12.91 13.16
C LEU A 257 -7.53 -14.15 14.00
N ILE A 258 -6.28 -14.34 14.43
CA ILE A 258 -5.85 -15.46 15.27
C ILE A 258 -4.74 -14.99 16.22
N SER A 259 -4.76 -15.51 17.44
CA SER A 259 -3.73 -15.30 18.46
C SER A 259 -2.54 -16.23 18.26
N GLN A 260 -1.35 -15.80 18.70
CA GLN A 260 -0.10 -16.56 18.53
C GLN A 260 -0.17 -18.02 19.06
N PRO A 261 -0.72 -18.30 20.27
CA PRO A 261 -0.77 -19.68 20.76
C PRO A 261 -1.61 -20.62 19.90
N LEU A 262 -2.75 -20.13 19.40
CA LEU A 262 -3.62 -20.90 18.51
C LEU A 262 -3.04 -21.01 17.10
N HIS A 263 -2.34 -19.96 16.62
CA HIS A 263 -1.58 -20.02 15.39
C HIS A 263 -0.56 -21.16 15.41
N ASP A 264 0.27 -21.21 16.45
CA ASP A 264 1.34 -22.22 16.57
C ASP A 264 0.74 -23.63 16.70
N ALA A 265 -0.35 -23.79 17.45
CA ALA A 265 -1.07 -25.05 17.56
C ALA A 265 -1.62 -25.53 16.20
N VAL A 266 -2.26 -24.65 15.42
CA VAL A 266 -2.76 -25.01 14.08
C VAL A 266 -1.62 -25.36 13.15
N LEU A 267 -0.52 -24.60 13.16
CA LEU A 267 0.65 -24.86 12.33
C LEU A 267 1.28 -26.23 12.65
N ASP A 268 1.41 -26.56 13.93
CA ASP A 268 1.94 -27.85 14.40
C ASP A 268 1.05 -29.03 13.98
N ILE A 269 -0.28 -28.87 14.06
CA ILE A 269 -1.25 -29.86 13.59
C ILE A 269 -1.13 -30.07 12.08
N VAL A 270 -1.04 -28.99 11.31
CA VAL A 270 -0.90 -29.04 9.84
C VAL A 270 0.46 -29.63 9.43
N ALA A 271 1.50 -29.46 10.24
CA ALA A 271 2.79 -30.13 10.08
C ALA A 271 2.76 -31.63 10.47
N GLY A 272 1.61 -32.16 10.90
CA GLY A 272 1.43 -33.57 11.25
C GLY A 272 1.91 -33.94 12.65
N LYS A 273 2.25 -32.96 13.51
CA LYS A 273 2.64 -33.25 14.90
C LYS A 273 1.45 -33.83 15.66
N ARG A 274 1.73 -34.86 16.46
CA ARG A 274 0.74 -35.51 17.34
C ARG A 274 0.79 -34.90 18.73
N ASN A 275 -0.32 -35.00 19.46
CA ASN A 275 -0.45 -34.51 20.84
C ASN A 275 -0.14 -33.02 21.01
N VAL A 276 -0.57 -32.19 20.07
CA VAL A 276 -0.46 -30.73 20.17
C VAL A 276 -1.30 -30.25 21.36
N GLN A 277 -0.70 -29.42 22.20
CA GLN A 277 -1.31 -28.92 23.43
C GLN A 277 -1.43 -27.40 23.40
N LEU A 278 -2.51 -26.90 23.99
CA LEU A 278 -2.75 -25.50 24.28
C LEU A 278 -3.13 -25.38 25.76
N ASP A 279 -2.38 -24.59 26.53
CA ASP A 279 -2.53 -24.49 27.99
C ASP A 279 -2.49 -25.86 28.71
N ASN A 280 -1.58 -26.74 28.29
CA ASN A 280 -1.44 -28.14 28.75
C ASN A 280 -2.66 -29.05 28.48
N LEU A 281 -3.60 -28.61 27.64
CA LEU A 281 -4.76 -29.39 27.23
C LEU A 281 -4.64 -29.78 25.75
N PRO A 282 -5.06 -30.99 25.36
CA PRO A 282 -4.98 -31.43 23.98
C PRO A 282 -5.89 -30.61 23.07
N VAL A 283 -5.35 -30.22 21.91
CA VAL A 283 -6.11 -29.59 20.84
C VAL A 283 -6.70 -30.68 19.95
N LYS A 284 -8.03 -30.69 19.81
CA LYS A 284 -8.76 -31.59 18.92
C LYS A 284 -9.10 -30.88 17.61
N CYS A 285 -9.13 -31.65 16.53
CA CYS A 285 -9.70 -31.25 15.25
C CYS A 285 -11.07 -31.90 15.09
N SER A 286 -12.05 -31.16 14.62
CA SER A 286 -13.40 -31.68 14.38
C SER A 286 -13.95 -31.19 13.03
N VAL A 287 -14.84 -31.96 12.42
CA VAL A 287 -15.66 -31.53 11.28
C VAL A 287 -17.03 -31.08 11.76
N LEU A 288 -17.71 -30.26 10.96
CA LEU A 288 -19.04 -29.74 11.29
C LEU A 288 -20.15 -30.63 10.74
N ARG A 289 -21.22 -30.77 11.53
CA ARG A 289 -22.51 -31.32 11.12
C ARG A 289 -23.58 -30.25 11.26
N LEU A 290 -24.32 -30.00 10.19
CA LEU A 290 -25.47 -29.10 10.20
C LEU A 290 -26.75 -29.94 10.28
N TRP A 291 -27.42 -29.88 11.44
CA TRP A 291 -28.38 -30.90 11.89
C TRP A 291 -27.75 -32.30 11.82
N ASP A 292 -28.28 -33.17 10.96
CA ASP A 292 -27.83 -34.57 10.82
C ASP A 292 -26.93 -34.78 9.60
N VAL A 293 -26.54 -33.69 8.91
CA VAL A 293 -25.72 -33.75 7.69
C VAL A 293 -24.30 -33.31 8.00
N GLU A 294 -23.34 -34.20 7.78
CA GLU A 294 -21.92 -33.87 7.89
C GLU A 294 -21.44 -33.05 6.70
N LEU A 295 -20.78 -31.93 7.01
CA LEU A 295 -20.24 -31.02 6.01
C LEU A 295 -18.83 -31.46 5.60
N THR A 296 -18.52 -31.30 4.32
CA THR A 296 -17.22 -31.67 3.76
C THR A 296 -16.26 -30.47 3.79
N GLY A 297 -15.06 -30.64 4.35
CA GLY A 297 -13.96 -29.67 4.24
C GLY A 297 -13.88 -28.57 5.30
N ILE A 298 -14.95 -28.32 6.08
CA ILE A 298 -14.89 -27.34 7.19
C ILE A 298 -14.28 -27.99 8.43
N VAL A 299 -13.27 -27.34 9.01
CA VAL A 299 -12.53 -27.85 10.18
C VAL A 299 -12.59 -26.88 11.34
N VAL A 300 -12.80 -27.40 12.54
CA VAL A 300 -12.72 -26.67 13.80
C VAL A 300 -11.54 -27.19 14.60
N PHE A 301 -10.71 -26.28 15.07
CA PHE A 301 -9.61 -26.53 15.99
C PHE A 301 -9.95 -25.90 17.35
N GLY A 302 -9.67 -26.61 18.42
CA GLY A 302 -9.85 -26.08 19.76
C GLY A 302 -9.48 -27.11 20.82
N LYS A 303 -9.45 -26.67 22.08
CA LYS A 303 -9.32 -27.62 23.20
C LYS A 303 -10.50 -28.57 23.21
N ASP A 304 -10.28 -29.75 23.76
CA ASP A 304 -11.34 -30.75 23.90
C ASP A 304 -12.52 -30.21 24.73
N ARG A 305 -13.64 -29.95 24.05
CA ARG A 305 -14.83 -29.35 24.67
C ARG A 305 -15.65 -30.34 25.49
N GLU A 306 -15.45 -31.65 25.34
CA GLU A 306 -16.14 -32.64 26.17
C GLU A 306 -15.62 -32.64 27.61
N VAL A 307 -14.36 -32.23 27.80
CA VAL A 307 -13.70 -32.14 29.12
C VAL A 307 -13.50 -30.69 29.58
N ALA A 308 -13.94 -29.71 28.79
CA ALA A 308 -13.79 -28.30 29.10
C ALA A 308 -14.71 -27.89 30.26
N THR A 309 -14.15 -27.19 31.25
CA THR A 309 -14.88 -26.66 32.41
C THR A 309 -15.35 -25.22 32.21
N GLN A 310 -14.96 -24.58 31.11
CA GLN A 310 -15.25 -23.21 30.76
C GLN A 310 -15.51 -23.06 29.26
N VAL A 311 -15.95 -21.88 28.83
CA VAL A 311 -16.11 -21.55 27.41
C VAL A 311 -14.72 -21.46 26.77
N GLU A 312 -14.45 -22.35 25.83
CA GLU A 312 -13.17 -22.40 25.12
C GLU A 312 -13.24 -21.68 23.76
N ARG A 313 -12.10 -21.08 23.39
CA ARG A 313 -11.92 -20.48 22.07
C ARG A 313 -11.77 -21.56 21.02
N ILE A 314 -12.21 -21.25 19.80
CA ILE A 314 -12.08 -22.15 18.65
C ILE A 314 -11.52 -21.39 17.45
N VAL A 315 -10.79 -22.10 16.60
CA VAL A 315 -10.41 -21.62 15.27
C VAL A 315 -11.21 -22.41 14.26
N VAL A 316 -11.86 -21.73 13.32
CA VAL A 316 -12.61 -22.39 12.25
C VAL A 316 -11.93 -22.09 10.91
N TYR A 317 -11.67 -23.15 10.16
CA TYR A 317 -11.22 -23.12 8.78
C TYR A 317 -12.38 -23.48 7.84
N ILE A 318 -12.80 -22.52 7.02
CA ILE A 318 -13.77 -22.68 5.94
C ILE A 318 -13.01 -22.40 4.63
N PRO A 319 -12.69 -23.43 3.82
CA PRO A 319 -11.99 -23.23 2.55
C PRO A 319 -12.70 -22.20 1.66
N ASP A 320 -11.94 -21.30 1.04
CA ASP A 320 -12.44 -20.23 0.14
C ASP A 320 -13.46 -19.24 0.73
N ASP A 321 -13.69 -19.20 2.05
CA ASP A 321 -14.68 -18.28 2.61
C ASP A 321 -14.39 -16.82 2.17
N PRO A 322 -15.31 -16.16 1.44
CA PRO A 322 -15.06 -14.80 0.94
C PRO A 322 -14.92 -13.76 2.07
N ILE A 323 -15.26 -14.12 3.31
CA ILE A 323 -15.28 -13.24 4.46
C ILE A 323 -14.08 -13.53 5.38
N ALA A 324 -13.96 -14.76 5.88
CA ALA A 324 -12.87 -15.15 6.77
C ALA A 324 -12.57 -16.66 6.71
N PRO A 325 -11.68 -17.10 5.80
CA PRO A 325 -11.32 -18.51 5.62
C PRO A 325 -10.77 -19.17 6.87
N LEU A 326 -9.98 -18.45 7.66
CA LEU A 326 -9.48 -18.93 8.93
C LEU A 326 -9.62 -17.82 9.97
N LYS A 327 -10.32 -18.12 11.08
CA LYS A 327 -10.58 -17.14 12.13
C LYS A 327 -10.75 -17.80 13.50
N GLU A 328 -10.20 -17.15 14.51
CA GLU A 328 -10.44 -17.43 15.92
C GLU A 328 -11.75 -16.79 16.40
N TYR A 329 -12.51 -17.53 17.19
CA TYR A 329 -13.72 -17.09 17.87
C TYR A 329 -13.58 -17.36 19.36
N VAL A 330 -14.15 -16.45 20.15
CA VAL A 330 -14.17 -16.56 21.61
C VAL A 330 -14.97 -17.76 22.11
N SER A 331 -15.88 -18.31 21.29
CA SER A 331 -16.68 -19.49 21.58
C SER A 331 -17.32 -20.09 20.30
N ALA A 332 -17.83 -21.32 20.40
CA ALA A 332 -18.64 -21.92 19.34
C ALA A 332 -19.93 -21.13 19.05
N GLU A 333 -20.55 -20.52 20.07
CA GLU A 333 -21.75 -19.67 19.90
C GLU A 333 -21.43 -18.38 19.11
N ALA A 334 -20.26 -17.79 19.35
CA ALA A 334 -19.81 -16.63 18.59
C ALA A 334 -19.56 -16.98 17.11
N PHE A 335 -19.00 -18.15 16.84
CA PHE A 335 -18.88 -18.67 15.47
C PHE A 335 -20.26 -18.89 14.83
N LEU A 336 -21.20 -19.54 15.54
CA LEU A 336 -22.56 -19.79 15.06
C LEU A 336 -23.28 -18.50 14.66
N SER A 337 -23.20 -17.49 15.52
CA SER A 337 -23.78 -16.17 15.26
C SER A 337 -23.14 -15.52 14.02
N SER A 338 -21.81 -15.60 13.92
CA SER A 338 -21.10 -15.08 12.75
C SER A 338 -21.50 -15.81 11.47
N LEU A 339 -21.57 -17.14 11.47
CA LEU A 339 -21.95 -17.92 10.30
C LEU A 339 -23.39 -17.62 9.87
N ARG A 340 -24.34 -17.54 10.81
CA ARG A 340 -25.73 -17.11 10.54
C ARG A 340 -25.75 -15.75 9.83
N ASP A 341 -25.02 -14.78 10.35
CA ASP A 341 -25.01 -13.43 9.78
C ASP A 341 -24.43 -13.41 8.37
N ARG A 342 -23.42 -14.26 8.10
CA ARG A 342 -22.87 -14.46 6.75
C ARG A 342 -23.87 -15.07 5.78
N MET A 343 -24.77 -15.95 6.23
CA MET A 343 -25.81 -16.52 5.36
C MET A 343 -26.76 -15.47 4.77
N PHE A 344 -26.84 -14.28 5.37
CA PHE A 344 -27.62 -13.15 4.84
C PHE A 344 -26.81 -12.23 3.91
N VAL A 345 -25.52 -12.50 3.70
CA VAL A 345 -24.71 -11.79 2.70
C VAL A 345 -25.04 -12.36 1.33
N ASP A 346 -25.31 -11.48 0.37
CA ASP A 346 -25.66 -11.87 -1.01
C ASP A 346 -24.62 -12.84 -1.58
N GLY A 347 -25.11 -13.97 -2.10
CA GLY A 347 -24.28 -15.02 -2.69
C GLY A 347 -23.60 -15.98 -1.71
N TYR A 348 -23.55 -15.68 -0.39
CA TYR A 348 -22.86 -16.55 0.58
C TYR A 348 -23.53 -17.91 0.74
N LEU A 349 -24.86 -17.96 0.76
CA LEU A 349 -25.59 -19.23 0.81
C LEU A 349 -25.26 -20.14 -0.38
N ASN A 350 -25.12 -19.56 -1.58
CA ASN A 350 -24.74 -20.30 -2.79
C ASN A 350 -23.29 -20.81 -2.68
N PHE A 351 -22.39 -19.99 -2.15
CA PHE A 351 -21.02 -20.40 -1.80
C PHE A 351 -21.02 -21.59 -0.83
N PHE A 352 -21.86 -21.55 0.21
CA PHE A 352 -21.86 -22.53 1.31
C PHE A 352 -22.41 -23.90 0.90
N GLN A 353 -23.27 -23.95 -0.12
CA GLN A 353 -23.84 -25.20 -0.64
C GLN A 353 -22.77 -26.21 -1.07
N ARG A 354 -21.56 -25.76 -1.42
CA ARG A 354 -20.43 -26.61 -1.82
C ARG A 354 -20.00 -27.61 -0.75
N PHE A 355 -20.27 -27.31 0.52
CA PHE A 355 -19.85 -28.14 1.65
C PHE A 355 -20.89 -29.20 2.02
N ILE A 356 -22.07 -29.15 1.39
CA ILE A 356 -23.18 -30.06 1.65
C ILE A 356 -23.10 -31.19 0.62
N PRO A 357 -23.06 -32.48 1.04
CA PRO A 357 -23.12 -33.61 0.11
C PRO A 357 -24.33 -33.51 -0.83
N ALA A 358 -24.15 -33.86 -2.10
CA ALA A 358 -25.14 -33.64 -3.15
C ALA A 358 -26.51 -34.23 -2.81
N ARG A 359 -26.53 -35.44 -2.24
CA ARG A 359 -27.75 -36.14 -1.80
C ARG A 359 -28.57 -35.41 -0.73
N HIS A 360 -27.94 -34.48 0.01
CA HIS A 360 -28.58 -33.72 1.09
C HIS A 360 -28.79 -32.25 0.73
N GLN A 361 -28.23 -31.79 -0.39
CA GLN A 361 -28.12 -30.38 -0.73
C GLN A 361 -29.50 -29.71 -0.87
N SER A 362 -30.43 -30.32 -1.62
CA SER A 362 -31.81 -29.82 -1.79
C SER A 362 -32.54 -29.68 -0.46
N ALA A 363 -32.62 -30.77 0.31
CA ALA A 363 -33.34 -30.80 1.58
C ALA A 363 -32.72 -29.84 2.62
N LEU A 364 -31.40 -29.80 2.73
CA LEU A 364 -30.70 -28.96 3.68
C LEU A 364 -30.79 -27.48 3.30
N TYR A 365 -30.72 -27.16 2.00
CA TYR A 365 -30.89 -25.81 1.50
C TYR A 365 -32.31 -25.28 1.74
N GLY A 366 -33.34 -26.10 1.47
CA GLY A 366 -34.73 -25.78 1.80
C GLY A 366 -34.91 -25.50 3.30
N LYS A 367 -34.37 -26.39 4.15
CA LYS A 367 -34.40 -26.23 5.62
C LYS A 367 -33.66 -24.97 6.09
N LEU A 368 -32.52 -24.64 5.47
CA LEU A 368 -31.77 -23.41 5.74
C LEU A 368 -32.60 -22.17 5.38
N LEU A 369 -33.20 -22.13 4.19
CA LEU A 369 -34.04 -21.01 3.76
C LEU A 369 -35.26 -20.84 4.67
N GLU A 370 -35.94 -21.91 5.05
CA GLU A 370 -37.07 -21.84 5.98
C GLU A 370 -36.67 -21.32 7.36
N ARG A 371 -35.45 -21.62 7.82
CA ARG A 371 -34.93 -21.15 9.11
C ARG A 371 -34.44 -19.72 9.07
N LEU A 372 -33.81 -19.30 7.98
CA LEU A 372 -33.30 -17.94 7.80
C LEU A 372 -34.41 -16.96 7.38
N HIS A 373 -35.44 -17.44 6.68
CA HIS A 373 -36.56 -16.67 6.16
C HIS A 373 -37.91 -17.32 6.50
N PRO A 374 -38.26 -17.46 7.79
CA PRO A 374 -39.52 -18.07 8.19
C PRO A 374 -40.72 -17.27 7.65
N LYS A 375 -41.80 -17.99 7.37
CA LYS A 375 -43.09 -17.39 7.01
C LYS A 375 -43.78 -16.88 8.28
N VAL A 376 -43.88 -15.56 8.41
CA VAL A 376 -44.57 -14.91 9.52
C VAL A 376 -45.97 -14.48 9.08
N LYS A 377 -46.95 -14.63 9.97
CA LYS A 377 -48.32 -14.13 9.73
C LYS A 377 -48.34 -12.61 9.91
N LYS A 378 -48.88 -11.91 8.92
CA LYS A 378 -49.07 -10.45 8.89
C LYS A 378 -50.55 -10.15 8.63
N GLY A 379 -50.99 -8.95 9.02
CA GLY A 379 -52.39 -8.51 8.92
C GLY A 379 -53.14 -8.54 10.26
N GLY A 380 -54.08 -7.61 10.43
CA GLY A 380 -54.92 -7.50 11.62
C GLY A 380 -56.18 -8.37 11.55
N PHE A 381 -56.92 -8.47 12.66
CA PHE A 381 -58.17 -9.25 12.74
C PHE A 381 -59.22 -8.84 11.70
N PHE A 382 -59.17 -7.60 11.21
CA PHE A 382 -60.11 -7.02 10.24
C PHE A 382 -59.56 -6.89 8.80
N GLU A 383 -58.25 -7.07 8.58
CA GLU A 383 -57.60 -6.83 7.26
C GLU A 383 -57.22 -8.12 6.51
N GLY A 384 -57.54 -9.29 7.08
CA GLY A 384 -57.14 -10.59 6.54
C GLY A 384 -55.68 -10.93 6.88
N GLN A 385 -55.41 -12.19 7.21
CA GLN A 385 -54.05 -12.65 7.51
C GLN A 385 -53.37 -13.18 6.24
N TRP A 386 -52.14 -12.77 5.98
CA TRP A 386 -51.28 -13.34 4.94
C TRP A 386 -49.93 -13.80 5.52
N LEU A 387 -49.25 -14.69 4.79
CA LEU A 387 -47.91 -15.15 5.16
C LEU A 387 -46.87 -14.37 4.36
N GLU A 388 -45.92 -13.76 5.05
CA GLU A 388 -44.79 -13.05 4.46
C GLU A 388 -43.49 -13.73 4.90
N GLN A 389 -42.55 -13.94 3.97
CA GLN A 389 -41.20 -14.40 4.34
C GLN A 389 -40.40 -13.22 4.87
N GLN A 390 -39.84 -13.37 6.07
CA GLN A 390 -39.04 -12.32 6.70
C GLN A 390 -37.71 -12.89 7.18
N ALA A 391 -36.62 -12.15 6.99
CA ALA A 391 -35.31 -12.53 7.51
C ALA A 391 -35.31 -12.59 9.05
N ASP A 392 -34.94 -13.74 9.60
CA ASP A 392 -34.80 -13.96 11.03
C ASP A 392 -33.33 -13.83 11.46
N ARG A 393 -32.96 -12.64 11.95
CA ARG A 393 -31.62 -12.36 12.48
C ARG A 393 -31.32 -13.09 13.79
N ASN A 394 -32.28 -13.80 14.38
CA ASN A 394 -32.10 -14.64 15.56
C ASN A 394 -32.19 -16.14 15.24
N ALA A 395 -32.22 -16.51 13.95
CA ALA A 395 -32.27 -17.90 13.51
C ALA A 395 -31.16 -18.73 14.15
N ARG A 396 -31.53 -19.89 14.71
CA ARG A 396 -30.59 -20.85 15.30
C ARG A 396 -30.27 -21.96 14.31
N LEU A 397 -29.00 -22.07 13.94
CA LEU A 397 -28.45 -23.19 13.17
C LEU A 397 -27.98 -24.27 14.16
N ASP A 398 -28.48 -25.51 14.03
CA ASP A 398 -28.00 -26.65 14.84
C ASP A 398 -26.70 -27.14 14.21
N LEU A 399 -25.56 -26.66 14.72
CA LEU A 399 -24.25 -27.14 14.30
C LEU A 399 -23.63 -27.94 15.44
N ARG A 400 -23.14 -29.12 15.09
CA ARG A 400 -22.46 -30.04 15.99
C ARG A 400 -21.09 -30.35 15.44
N GLU A 401 -20.18 -30.72 16.33
CA GLU A 401 -18.83 -31.09 15.96
C GLU A 401 -18.65 -32.60 16.07
N THR A 402 -17.99 -33.18 15.08
CA THR A 402 -17.58 -34.59 15.10
C THR A 402 -16.06 -34.63 15.14
N PRO A 403 -15.44 -35.11 16.25
CA PRO A 403 -13.98 -35.20 16.35
C PRO A 403 -13.39 -36.05 15.22
N LEU A 404 -12.30 -35.56 14.63
CA LEU A 404 -11.50 -36.30 13.66
C LEU A 404 -10.58 -37.28 14.39
N GLY A 405 -10.53 -38.53 13.93
CA GLY A 405 -9.58 -39.53 14.41
C GLY A 405 -8.37 -39.64 13.48
N GLY A 406 -7.15 -39.59 14.00
CA GLY A 406 -5.92 -39.72 13.21
C GLY A 406 -5.31 -38.39 12.79
N VAL A 407 -4.48 -38.41 11.74
CA VAL A 407 -3.80 -37.21 11.21
C VAL A 407 -4.77 -36.37 10.37
N LEU A 408 -4.75 -35.04 10.56
CA LEU A 408 -5.73 -34.12 9.96
C LEU A 408 -5.78 -34.23 8.44
N LEU A 409 -4.65 -34.03 7.76
CA LEU A 409 -4.61 -33.89 6.31
C LEU A 409 -4.99 -35.19 5.58
N ASP A 410 -4.56 -36.34 6.12
CA ASP A 410 -4.99 -37.65 5.65
C ASP A 410 -6.52 -37.80 5.71
N ASN A 411 -7.12 -37.45 6.84
CA ASN A 411 -8.57 -37.49 6.99
C ASN A 411 -9.30 -36.55 6.02
N LEU A 412 -8.81 -35.32 5.85
CA LEU A 412 -9.42 -34.36 4.93
C LEU A 412 -9.36 -34.87 3.48
N HIS A 413 -8.21 -35.41 3.07
CA HIS A 413 -8.06 -35.99 1.74
C HIS A 413 -9.03 -37.16 1.52
N ASP A 414 -9.06 -38.13 2.44
CA ASP A 414 -9.90 -39.32 2.33
C ASP A 414 -11.39 -38.94 2.32
N ARG A 415 -11.79 -37.95 3.13
CA ARG A 415 -13.16 -37.42 3.18
C ARG A 415 -13.56 -36.69 1.90
N LYS A 416 -12.69 -35.85 1.32
CA LYS A 416 -12.96 -35.19 0.03
C LYS A 416 -13.10 -36.21 -1.09
N ARG A 417 -12.26 -37.25 -1.11
CA ARG A 417 -12.36 -38.35 -2.08
C ARG A 417 -13.63 -39.17 -1.91
N ALA A 418 -14.03 -39.45 -0.67
CA ALA A 418 -15.29 -40.14 -0.36
C ALA A 418 -16.50 -39.31 -0.78
N ALA A 419 -16.50 -38.00 -0.48
CA ALA A 419 -17.57 -37.09 -0.88
C ALA A 419 -17.69 -36.99 -2.41
N LEU A 420 -16.59 -36.85 -3.14
CA LEU A 420 -16.60 -36.84 -4.61
C LEU A 420 -17.21 -38.12 -5.19
N ARG A 421 -16.83 -39.29 -4.64
CA ARG A 421 -17.37 -40.59 -5.07
C ARG A 421 -18.86 -40.69 -4.78
N ASP A 422 -19.28 -40.27 -3.58
CA ASP A 422 -20.68 -40.32 -3.15
C ASP A 422 -21.58 -39.38 -3.97
N ASP A 423 -21.10 -38.16 -4.24
CA ASP A 423 -21.79 -37.19 -5.10
C ASP A 423 -21.89 -37.72 -6.54
N ALA A 424 -20.83 -38.36 -7.03
CA ALA A 424 -20.85 -39.01 -8.35
C ALA A 424 -21.83 -40.19 -8.41
N LEU A 425 -21.95 -40.99 -7.35
CA LEU A 425 -22.95 -42.07 -7.25
C LEU A 425 -24.37 -41.50 -7.21
N PHE A 426 -24.54 -40.35 -6.57
CA PHE A 426 -25.82 -39.67 -6.53
C PHE A 426 -26.20 -39.17 -7.93
N HIS A 427 -25.31 -38.50 -8.67
CA HIS A 427 -25.66 -37.92 -9.97
C HIS A 427 -25.60 -38.89 -11.17
N GLY A 428 -24.68 -39.86 -11.14
CA GLY A 428 -24.50 -40.89 -12.15
C GLY A 428 -24.70 -42.26 -11.52
N VAL A 429 -25.92 -42.77 -11.57
CA VAL A 429 -26.33 -43.96 -10.83
C VAL A 429 -25.90 -45.22 -11.60
N PRO A 430 -25.03 -46.09 -11.03
CA PRO A 430 -24.71 -47.36 -11.64
C PRO A 430 -25.94 -48.27 -11.72
N THR A 431 -26.01 -49.10 -12.76
CA THR A 431 -27.15 -49.99 -13.02
C THR A 431 -27.41 -50.93 -11.84
N ALA A 432 -26.34 -51.46 -11.25
CA ALA A 432 -26.43 -52.31 -10.07
C ALA A 432 -26.95 -51.57 -8.81
N ALA A 433 -26.70 -50.27 -8.70
CA ALA A 433 -27.22 -49.45 -7.61
C ALA A 433 -28.70 -49.08 -7.83
N GLU A 434 -29.09 -48.82 -9.08
CA GLU A 434 -30.49 -48.57 -9.44
C GLU A 434 -31.36 -49.80 -9.17
N ASP A 435 -30.85 -51.00 -9.43
CA ASP A 435 -31.54 -52.27 -9.14
C ASP A 435 -31.78 -52.52 -7.64
N GLN A 436 -31.13 -51.78 -6.74
CA GLN A 436 -31.26 -51.93 -5.29
C GLN A 436 -32.20 -50.92 -4.61
N LYS A 437 -32.71 -49.91 -5.34
CA LYS A 437 -33.58 -48.87 -4.74
C LYS A 437 -35.01 -49.37 -4.51
N THR A 438 -35.69 -48.83 -3.49
CA THR A 438 -37.13 -49.04 -3.26
C THR A 438 -37.98 -47.94 -3.92
N PHE A 439 -39.27 -48.20 -4.19
CA PHE A 439 -40.16 -47.26 -4.91
C PHE A 439 -40.27 -45.88 -4.28
N ASP A 440 -40.36 -45.81 -2.95
CA ASP A 440 -40.58 -44.56 -2.24
C ASP A 440 -39.33 -43.67 -2.21
N GLU A 441 -38.13 -44.28 -2.13
CA GLU A 441 -36.85 -43.57 -2.21
C GLU A 441 -36.64 -42.94 -3.59
N ARG A 442 -37.17 -43.56 -4.66
CA ARG A 442 -37.09 -43.08 -6.05
C ARG A 442 -37.89 -41.80 -6.28
N VAL A 443 -39.12 -41.72 -5.76
CA VAL A 443 -39.98 -40.54 -5.97
C VAL A 443 -39.43 -39.30 -5.28
N GLN A 444 -38.79 -39.46 -4.10
CA GLN A 444 -38.12 -38.35 -3.43
C GLN A 444 -36.85 -37.92 -4.17
N TYR A 445 -36.07 -38.88 -4.65
CA TYR A 445 -34.86 -38.61 -5.45
C TYR A 445 -35.15 -37.69 -6.66
N PHE A 446 -36.24 -37.92 -7.40
CA PHE A 446 -36.61 -37.08 -8.55
C PHE A 446 -37.06 -35.66 -8.19
N LYS A 447 -37.49 -35.41 -6.95
CA LYS A 447 -37.83 -34.07 -6.47
C LYS A 447 -36.58 -33.24 -6.14
N ASP A 448 -35.48 -33.91 -5.77
CA ASP A 448 -34.26 -33.28 -5.28
C ASP A 448 -33.19 -33.01 -6.36
N THR A 449 -33.39 -33.48 -7.61
CA THR A 449 -32.41 -33.38 -8.73
C THR A 449 -32.23 -31.97 -9.30
N ALA A 450 -32.45 -30.91 -8.51
CA ALA A 450 -32.32 -29.52 -8.95
C ALA A 450 -30.86 -29.03 -9.02
N PHE A 451 -29.93 -29.69 -8.30
CA PHE A 451 -28.52 -29.35 -8.25
C PHE A 451 -27.71 -30.41 -8.99
N ASN A 452 -27.25 -30.11 -10.21
CA ASN A 452 -26.62 -31.07 -11.13
C ASN A 452 -25.10 -30.84 -11.27
N VAL A 453 -24.37 -30.51 -10.21
CA VAL A 453 -22.93 -30.18 -10.35
C VAL A 453 -22.09 -30.98 -9.37
N LEU A 454 -21.23 -31.85 -9.91
CA LEU A 454 -20.19 -32.52 -9.14
C LEU A 454 -19.13 -31.50 -8.68
N ASN A 455 -18.87 -31.42 -7.38
CA ASN A 455 -17.97 -30.41 -6.81
C ASN A 455 -16.48 -30.81 -6.89
N ILE A 456 -15.97 -31.06 -8.11
CA ILE A 456 -14.53 -31.38 -8.34
C ILE A 456 -13.63 -30.22 -7.88
N ALA A 457 -14.15 -28.98 -7.93
CA ALA A 457 -13.45 -27.80 -7.47
C ALA A 457 -13.11 -27.81 -5.96
N ALA A 458 -13.69 -28.70 -5.15
CA ALA A 458 -13.38 -28.81 -3.71
C ALA A 458 -11.91 -29.19 -3.39
N PHE A 459 -11.15 -29.65 -4.37
CA PHE A 459 -9.72 -29.99 -4.25
C PHE A 459 -8.78 -28.80 -4.47
N VAL A 460 -9.28 -27.68 -5.00
CA VAL A 460 -8.53 -26.43 -5.18
C VAL A 460 -9.23 -25.30 -4.45
N VAL A 461 -8.53 -24.19 -4.23
CA VAL A 461 -9.03 -23.04 -3.45
C VAL A 461 -9.01 -21.79 -4.35
N PRO A 462 -9.99 -21.61 -5.27
CA PRO A 462 -9.93 -20.57 -6.30
C PRO A 462 -9.89 -19.14 -5.75
N VAL A 463 -10.63 -18.86 -4.68
CA VAL A 463 -10.75 -17.50 -4.10
C VAL A 463 -9.41 -17.06 -3.52
N LEU A 464 -8.66 -18.00 -2.92
CA LEU A 464 -7.32 -17.74 -2.43
C LEU A 464 -6.37 -17.35 -3.57
N GLY A 465 -6.51 -17.98 -4.74
CA GLY A 465 -5.74 -17.65 -5.94
C GLY A 465 -5.87 -16.18 -6.34
N GLU A 466 -7.08 -15.66 -6.45
CA GLU A 466 -7.31 -14.25 -6.84
C GLU A 466 -6.80 -13.24 -5.79
N ILE A 467 -7.05 -13.51 -4.51
CA ILE A 467 -6.56 -12.64 -3.42
C ILE A 467 -5.03 -12.59 -3.44
N MET A 468 -4.38 -13.74 -3.61
CA MET A 468 -2.92 -13.80 -3.63
C MET A 468 -2.32 -13.16 -4.87
N LEU A 469 -2.98 -13.23 -6.03
CA LEU A 469 -2.58 -12.44 -7.20
C LEU A 469 -2.63 -10.92 -6.91
N ALA A 470 -3.67 -10.44 -6.21
CA ALA A 470 -3.74 -9.04 -5.79
C ALA A 470 -2.59 -8.67 -4.83
N VAL A 471 -2.26 -9.57 -3.89
CA VAL A 471 -1.13 -9.40 -2.96
C VAL A 471 0.20 -9.36 -3.72
N THR A 472 0.45 -10.31 -4.61
CA THR A 472 1.65 -10.38 -5.45
C THR A 472 1.81 -9.13 -6.29
N ALA A 473 0.73 -8.66 -6.94
CA ALA A 473 0.78 -7.43 -7.74
C ALA A 473 1.18 -6.22 -6.88
N ALA A 474 0.57 -6.05 -5.71
CA ALA A 474 0.85 -4.94 -4.81
C ALA A 474 2.25 -5.00 -4.18
N GLN A 475 2.78 -6.21 -3.97
CA GLN A 475 4.16 -6.40 -3.51
C GLN A 475 5.16 -6.11 -4.61
N LEU A 476 4.98 -6.67 -5.80
CA LEU A 476 5.85 -6.43 -6.94
C LEU A 476 5.94 -4.94 -7.28
N ILE A 477 4.80 -4.23 -7.29
CA ILE A 477 4.76 -2.77 -7.45
C ILE A 477 5.62 -2.07 -6.39
N HIS A 478 5.58 -2.53 -5.15
CA HIS A 478 6.35 -1.90 -4.08
C HIS A 478 7.83 -2.25 -4.11
N GLU A 479 8.18 -3.47 -4.50
CA GLU A 479 9.56 -3.93 -4.62
C GLU A 479 10.24 -3.24 -5.81
N VAL A 480 9.51 -2.99 -6.90
CA VAL A 480 10.04 -2.29 -8.07
C VAL A 480 10.06 -0.78 -7.89
N TYR A 481 9.08 -0.17 -7.20
CA TYR A 481 8.94 1.29 -7.15
C TYR A 481 8.94 1.86 -5.71
N ASP A 482 9.65 2.97 -5.51
CA ASP A 482 9.55 3.78 -4.28
C ASP A 482 8.60 4.98 -4.47
N GLY A 483 7.81 5.27 -3.44
CA GLY A 483 6.98 6.49 -3.39
C GLY A 483 5.78 6.54 -4.33
N VAL A 484 5.32 5.40 -4.86
CA VAL A 484 4.19 5.30 -5.81
C VAL A 484 2.92 6.02 -5.34
N GLN A 485 2.71 6.14 -4.02
CA GLN A 485 1.52 6.79 -3.46
C GLN A 485 1.45 8.30 -3.77
N SER A 486 2.60 8.96 -4.01
CA SER A 486 2.63 10.39 -4.34
C SER A 486 2.43 10.67 -5.83
N TRP A 487 2.36 9.64 -6.67
CA TRP A 487 2.27 9.79 -8.12
C TRP A 487 0.85 10.11 -8.58
N ALA A 488 0.77 10.90 -9.66
CA ALA A 488 -0.51 11.18 -10.31
C ALA A 488 -1.15 9.88 -10.83
N HIS A 489 -2.48 9.86 -10.97
CA HIS A 489 -3.19 8.64 -11.39
C HIS A 489 -2.69 8.10 -12.75
N GLY A 490 -2.47 8.98 -13.74
CA GLY A 490 -1.95 8.59 -15.05
C GLY A 490 -0.51 8.08 -15.01
N GLU A 491 0.34 8.63 -14.13
CA GLU A 491 1.72 8.17 -13.93
C GLU A 491 1.74 6.73 -13.37
N ARG A 492 0.90 6.45 -12.36
CA ARG A 492 0.74 5.10 -11.79
C ARG A 492 0.27 4.10 -12.85
N GLN A 493 -0.72 4.47 -13.65
CA GLN A 493 -1.25 3.60 -14.69
C GLN A 493 -0.18 3.25 -15.73
N GLN A 494 0.62 4.23 -16.19
CA GLN A 494 1.70 4.00 -17.15
C GLN A 494 2.79 3.09 -16.58
N ALA A 495 3.23 3.33 -15.34
CA ALA A 495 4.25 2.50 -14.70
C ALA A 495 3.78 1.06 -14.45
N PHE A 496 2.57 0.87 -13.94
CA PHE A 496 2.03 -0.47 -13.69
C PHE A 496 1.80 -1.24 -14.99
N ALA A 497 1.31 -0.56 -16.04
CA ALA A 497 1.18 -1.18 -17.36
C ALA A 497 2.55 -1.68 -17.86
N TYR A 498 3.56 -0.81 -17.85
CA TYR A 498 4.92 -1.17 -18.25
C TYR A 498 5.49 -2.32 -17.41
N LEU A 499 5.30 -2.31 -16.08
CA LEU A 499 5.72 -3.39 -15.19
C LEU A 499 5.17 -4.74 -15.65
N PHE A 500 3.85 -4.83 -15.85
CA PHE A 500 3.21 -6.09 -16.24
C PHE A 500 3.51 -6.48 -17.69
N ASP A 501 3.71 -5.52 -18.59
CA ASP A 501 4.16 -5.80 -19.96
C ASP A 501 5.57 -6.42 -19.98
N VAL A 502 6.47 -5.95 -19.12
CA VAL A 502 7.82 -6.53 -18.99
C VAL A 502 7.74 -7.96 -18.45
N VAL A 503 6.95 -8.20 -17.39
CA VAL A 503 6.74 -9.54 -16.82
C VAL A 503 6.18 -10.52 -17.86
N GLU A 504 5.13 -10.12 -18.59
CA GLU A 504 4.51 -10.93 -19.65
C GLU A 504 5.49 -11.25 -20.79
N ASN A 505 6.28 -10.27 -21.22
CA ASN A 505 7.27 -10.49 -22.28
C ASN A 505 8.37 -11.48 -21.83
N ILE A 506 8.88 -11.35 -20.61
CA ILE A 506 9.86 -12.29 -20.05
C ILE A 506 9.28 -13.71 -19.98
N ALA A 507 8.01 -13.84 -19.59
CA ALA A 507 7.34 -15.13 -19.53
C ALA A 507 7.18 -15.78 -20.91
N LEU A 508 6.73 -15.01 -21.91
CA LEU A 508 6.60 -15.48 -23.29
C LEU A 508 7.94 -16.01 -23.86
N MET A 509 9.04 -15.31 -23.60
CA MET A 509 10.37 -15.78 -24.03
C MET A 509 10.83 -17.05 -23.32
N SER A 510 10.47 -17.20 -22.04
CA SER A 510 10.79 -18.38 -21.25
C SER A 510 10.02 -19.61 -21.78
N ALA A 511 8.73 -19.45 -22.07
CA ALA A 511 7.89 -20.50 -22.66
C ALA A 511 8.35 -20.96 -24.06
N LEU A 512 8.87 -20.04 -24.88
CA LEU A 512 9.37 -20.34 -26.23
C LEU A 512 10.80 -20.93 -26.25
N GLY A 513 11.44 -21.13 -25.09
CA GLY A 513 12.79 -21.71 -25.00
C GLY A 513 13.91 -20.82 -25.56
N ALA A 514 13.63 -19.55 -25.86
CA ALA A 514 14.56 -18.62 -26.49
C ALA A 514 15.71 -18.17 -25.56
N ALA A 515 15.55 -18.34 -24.24
CA ALA A 515 16.57 -18.00 -23.25
C ALA A 515 17.82 -18.92 -23.30
N ALA A 516 17.75 -20.09 -23.94
CA ALA A 516 18.84 -21.07 -23.90
C ALA A 516 19.95 -20.84 -24.95
N LYS A 517 19.81 -19.89 -25.89
CA LYS A 517 20.82 -19.67 -26.95
C LYS A 517 20.98 -18.21 -27.36
N GLY A 518 21.52 -17.36 -26.49
CA GLY A 518 22.25 -16.12 -26.86
C GLY A 518 21.61 -15.18 -27.91
N GLY A 519 20.28 -15.19 -28.08
CA GLY A 519 19.54 -14.36 -29.04
C GLY A 519 19.38 -12.92 -28.55
N PRO A 520 18.92 -12.01 -29.42
CA PRO A 520 18.81 -10.58 -29.08
C PRO A 520 17.90 -10.48 -27.86
N GLY A 521 18.34 -9.69 -26.87
CA GLY A 521 17.65 -9.57 -25.58
C GLY A 521 16.17 -9.22 -25.71
N ILE A 522 15.48 -9.27 -24.57
CA ILE A 522 14.07 -8.91 -24.34
C ILE A 522 13.59 -7.92 -25.40
N ALA A 523 12.64 -8.35 -26.25
CA ALA A 523 12.09 -7.50 -27.32
C ALA A 523 11.82 -6.12 -26.72
N ALA A 524 12.37 -5.08 -27.34
CA ALA A 524 12.41 -3.75 -26.75
C ALA A 524 10.98 -3.26 -26.44
N VAL A 525 10.54 -3.48 -25.20
CA VAL A 525 9.30 -2.91 -24.68
C VAL A 525 9.52 -1.41 -24.73
N GLN A 526 8.69 -0.70 -25.50
CA GLN A 526 8.82 0.74 -25.61
C GLN A 526 8.60 1.33 -24.22
N VAL A 527 9.68 1.83 -23.62
CA VAL A 527 9.64 2.43 -22.29
C VAL A 527 8.84 3.74 -22.38
N PRO A 528 7.72 3.89 -21.65
CA PRO A 528 6.98 5.14 -21.63
C PRO A 528 7.86 6.30 -21.15
N GLU A 529 7.64 7.51 -21.67
CA GLU A 529 8.45 8.70 -21.32
C GLU A 529 8.51 8.94 -19.80
N PHE A 530 7.38 8.77 -19.10
CA PHE A 530 7.35 8.83 -17.64
C PHE A 530 8.29 7.81 -16.99
N VAL A 531 8.18 6.54 -17.39
CA VAL A 531 8.98 5.45 -16.83
C VAL A 531 10.47 5.68 -17.08
N SER A 532 10.84 6.16 -18.28
CA SER A 532 12.24 6.45 -18.64
C SER A 532 12.93 7.48 -17.73
N ARG A 533 12.15 8.32 -17.04
CA ARG A 533 12.65 9.32 -16.09
C ARG A 533 12.83 8.78 -14.68
N LEU A 534 12.33 7.57 -14.39
CA LEU A 534 12.53 6.93 -13.09
C LEU A 534 13.98 6.48 -12.92
N LYS A 535 14.56 6.78 -11.76
CA LYS A 535 15.95 6.43 -11.44
C LYS A 535 15.99 5.21 -10.53
N PRO A 536 16.85 4.21 -10.80
CA PRO A 536 17.16 3.19 -9.82
C PRO A 536 17.92 3.84 -8.66
N VAL A 537 17.45 3.60 -7.44
CA VAL A 537 18.02 4.14 -6.20
C VAL A 537 18.07 3.05 -5.14
N GLU A 538 19.05 3.14 -4.24
CA GLU A 538 19.21 2.22 -3.12
C GLU A 538 18.53 2.80 -1.87
N LEU A 539 17.67 2.00 -1.22
CA LEU A 539 16.97 2.35 0.02
C LEU A 539 17.86 2.06 1.24
N PRO A 540 17.51 2.56 2.45
CA PRO A 540 18.28 2.31 3.66
C PRO A 540 18.45 0.83 4.02
N ASP A 541 17.56 -0.05 3.54
CA ASP A 541 17.63 -1.51 3.70
C ASP A 541 18.54 -2.20 2.65
N GLY A 542 19.14 -1.45 1.73
CA GLY A 542 19.96 -1.96 0.62
C GLY A 542 19.15 -2.40 -0.61
N ALA A 543 17.82 -2.32 -0.57
CA ALA A 543 17.00 -2.67 -1.72
C ALA A 543 17.11 -1.62 -2.83
N THR A 544 17.29 -2.06 -4.08
CA THR A 544 17.22 -1.16 -5.25
C THR A 544 15.78 -1.04 -5.74
N ARG A 545 15.29 0.19 -5.93
CA ARG A 545 13.94 0.48 -6.45
C ARG A 545 13.97 1.65 -7.43
N LEU A 546 12.95 1.77 -8.27
CA LEU A 546 12.73 2.91 -9.16
C LEU A 546 12.04 4.04 -8.41
N TRP A 547 12.71 5.19 -8.35
CA TRP A 547 12.20 6.40 -7.73
C TRP A 547 11.90 7.47 -8.79
N LYS A 548 10.81 8.22 -8.58
CA LYS A 548 10.49 9.42 -9.36
C LYS A 548 11.35 10.57 -8.83
N PRO A 549 12.21 11.21 -9.65
CA PRO A 549 13.05 12.33 -9.23
C PRO A 549 12.25 13.59 -8.82
N ASP A 550 11.68 13.56 -7.61
CA ASP A 550 10.79 14.58 -7.06
C ASP A 550 10.96 14.65 -5.54
N LEU A 551 11.35 15.82 -5.03
CA LEU A 551 11.53 16.08 -3.61
C LEU A 551 10.26 16.54 -2.90
N SER A 552 9.20 16.86 -3.63
CA SER A 552 7.94 17.35 -3.03
C SER A 552 7.39 16.41 -1.93
N PRO A 553 7.43 15.06 -2.06
CA PRO A 553 6.99 14.14 -1.01
C PRO A 553 7.84 14.15 0.27
N PHE A 554 9.04 14.74 0.23
CA PHE A 554 9.96 14.83 1.36
C PHE A 554 9.79 16.12 2.17
N ALA A 555 9.02 17.08 1.65
CA ALA A 555 8.75 18.32 2.35
C ALA A 555 7.97 18.06 3.64
N HIS A 556 8.38 18.75 4.70
CA HIS A 556 7.71 18.73 6.00
C HIS A 556 6.85 19.97 6.14
N ASP A 557 5.57 19.77 6.47
CA ASP A 557 4.65 20.84 6.79
C ASP A 557 4.91 21.34 8.22
N ILE A 558 5.94 22.18 8.36
CA ILE A 558 6.34 22.78 9.63
C ILE A 558 6.55 24.29 9.50
N VAL A 559 6.31 25.01 10.60
CA VAL A 559 6.60 26.44 10.72
C VAL A 559 7.71 26.62 11.74
N LEU A 560 8.88 27.05 11.29
CA LEU A 560 10.00 27.35 12.18
C LEU A 560 9.70 28.59 13.05
N PRO A 561 10.10 28.62 14.33
CA PRO A 561 9.87 29.76 15.21
C PRO A 561 10.43 31.07 14.63
N LYS A 562 9.62 32.14 14.72
CA LYS A 562 10.04 33.48 14.27
C LYS A 562 11.28 33.94 15.04
N GLY A 563 12.36 34.26 14.31
CA GLY A 563 13.62 34.72 14.88
C GLY A 563 14.65 33.64 15.16
N LEU A 564 14.32 32.35 14.99
CA LEU A 564 15.30 31.27 15.01
C LEU A 564 16.36 31.53 13.93
N GLN A 565 17.63 31.46 14.29
CA GLN A 565 18.74 31.66 13.36
C GLN A 565 19.31 30.30 12.93
N PRO A 566 19.73 30.16 11.66
CA PRO A 566 20.45 28.97 11.24
C PRO A 566 21.87 28.93 11.83
N ASP A 567 22.47 27.75 11.84
CA ASP A 567 23.89 27.54 12.14
C ASP A 567 24.82 28.00 11.00
N GLU A 568 26.12 27.75 11.13
CA GLU A 568 27.14 28.13 10.13
C GLU A 568 26.93 27.43 8.77
N LEU A 569 26.26 26.27 8.76
CA LEU A 569 25.90 25.55 7.54
C LEU A 569 24.57 26.02 6.94
N GLY A 570 23.83 26.92 7.59
CA GLY A 570 22.50 27.33 7.13
C GLY A 570 21.36 26.43 7.62
N LEU A 571 21.62 25.53 8.57
CA LEU A 571 20.62 24.60 9.12
C LEU A 571 19.96 25.16 10.38
N TYR A 572 18.66 24.93 10.52
CA TYR A 572 17.90 25.33 11.70
C TYR A 572 17.74 24.14 12.65
N HIS A 573 18.18 24.28 13.90
CA HIS A 573 17.97 23.25 14.93
C HIS A 573 16.68 23.50 15.69
N TRP A 574 15.71 22.59 15.57
CA TRP A 574 14.44 22.71 16.25
C TRP A 574 13.82 21.34 16.53
N GLN A 575 13.31 21.15 17.75
CA GLN A 575 12.73 19.89 18.23
C GLN A 575 13.63 18.66 18.03
N GLY A 576 14.95 18.82 18.21
CA GLY A 576 15.91 17.72 18.07
C GLY A 576 16.22 17.28 16.64
N LYS A 577 15.75 18.04 15.64
CA LYS A 577 16.04 17.82 14.21
C LYS A 577 16.79 19.00 13.59
N GLN A 578 17.43 18.74 12.46
CA GLN A 578 18.03 19.76 11.59
C GLN A 578 17.11 20.00 10.40
N TRP A 579 16.81 21.28 10.16
CA TRP A 579 15.87 21.70 9.13
C TRP A 579 16.56 22.57 8.09
N LEU A 580 16.30 22.23 6.82
CA LEU A 580 16.85 22.93 5.67
C LEU A 580 15.71 23.52 4.82
N PRO A 581 15.52 24.84 4.82
CA PRO A 581 14.58 25.52 3.93
C PRO A 581 15.16 25.68 2.51
N VAL A 582 14.51 25.11 1.51
CA VAL A 582 14.90 25.19 0.08
C VAL A 582 13.65 25.36 -0.76
N ASP A 583 13.64 26.34 -1.67
CA ASP A 583 12.53 26.63 -2.60
C ASP A 583 11.14 26.78 -1.94
N GLY A 584 11.12 27.35 -0.73
CA GLY A 584 9.89 27.55 0.03
C GLY A 584 9.33 26.27 0.66
N GLN A 585 10.05 25.15 0.56
CA GLN A 585 9.78 23.91 1.29
C GLN A 585 10.81 23.73 2.41
N THR A 586 10.44 22.97 3.44
CA THR A 586 11.35 22.68 4.57
C THR A 586 11.60 21.18 4.65
N TYR A 587 12.87 20.78 4.72
CA TYR A 587 13.29 19.39 4.73
C TYR A 587 13.97 19.04 6.05
N SER A 588 13.67 17.86 6.61
CA SER A 588 14.46 17.27 7.70
C SER A 588 15.70 16.64 7.08
N VAL A 589 16.89 16.97 7.61
CA VAL A 589 18.16 16.48 7.08
C VAL A 589 19.00 15.82 8.17
N LYS A 590 19.86 14.89 7.77
CA LYS A 590 20.83 14.24 8.66
C LYS A 590 22.17 14.01 7.95
N PRO A 591 23.29 13.93 8.68
CA PRO A 591 24.57 13.54 8.10
C PRO A 591 24.52 12.15 7.46
N ALA A 592 25.18 11.98 6.31
CA ALA A 592 25.40 10.68 5.69
C ALA A 592 26.49 9.89 6.44
N ALA A 593 26.59 8.58 6.18
CA ALA A 593 27.67 7.75 6.74
C ALA A 593 29.05 8.05 6.12
N THR A 594 29.06 8.60 4.90
CA THR A 594 30.24 9.14 4.23
C THR A 594 30.50 10.58 4.66
N ASP A 595 31.77 10.89 4.93
CA ASP A 595 32.20 12.17 5.48
C ASP A 595 31.87 13.33 4.53
N GLY A 596 31.09 14.32 5.00
CA GLY A 596 30.80 15.58 4.28
C GLY A 596 29.45 15.69 3.54
N ASP A 597 28.67 14.61 3.40
CA ASP A 597 27.36 14.65 2.74
C ASP A 597 26.19 14.58 3.73
N TYR A 598 25.01 15.05 3.33
CA TYR A 598 23.76 14.93 4.09
C TYR A 598 22.69 14.20 3.28
N LEU A 599 21.65 13.73 3.97
CA LEU A 599 20.53 13.02 3.40
C LEU A 599 19.21 13.68 3.82
N ILE A 600 18.25 13.75 2.90
CA ILE A 600 16.89 14.19 3.18
C ILE A 600 16.07 13.03 3.75
N GLU A 601 15.39 13.27 4.87
CA GLU A 601 14.50 12.29 5.48
C GLU A 601 13.07 12.43 4.94
N HIS A 602 12.37 11.30 4.81
CA HIS A 602 10.94 11.33 4.50
C HIS A 602 10.12 11.65 5.76
N PRO A 603 9.02 12.43 5.68
CA PRO A 603 8.17 12.78 6.82
C PRO A 603 7.56 11.64 7.63
N THR A 604 7.47 10.43 7.06
CA THR A 604 6.67 9.32 7.60
C THR A 604 7.28 7.95 7.28
N ARG A 605 7.90 7.78 6.11
CA ARG A 605 8.46 6.51 5.63
C ARG A 605 9.96 6.42 5.92
N THR A 606 10.32 5.84 7.05
CA THR A 606 11.72 5.72 7.49
C THR A 606 12.63 4.95 6.52
N ASN A 607 12.06 3.99 5.79
CA ASN A 607 12.75 3.18 4.77
C ASN A 607 12.53 3.68 3.33
N SER A 608 12.10 4.93 3.14
CA SER A 608 12.06 5.55 1.80
C SER A 608 13.49 5.83 1.32
N TYR A 609 13.66 5.99 0.00
CA TYR A 609 14.90 6.56 -0.53
C TYR A 609 15.22 7.90 0.16
N GLN A 610 16.51 8.19 0.40
CA GLN A 610 16.97 9.39 1.09
C GLN A 610 17.84 10.21 0.11
N PRO A 611 17.25 11.22 -0.58
CA PRO A 611 17.98 12.01 -1.56
C PRO A 611 19.21 12.70 -0.98
N ALA A 612 20.31 12.69 -1.73
CA ALA A 612 21.58 13.24 -1.27
C ALA A 612 21.60 14.78 -1.35
N LEU A 613 22.25 15.38 -0.36
CA LEU A 613 22.51 16.79 -0.21
C LEU A 613 24.02 17.04 -0.08
N ARG A 614 24.49 18.06 -0.79
CA ARG A 614 25.86 18.57 -0.73
C ARG A 614 25.84 20.02 -0.27
N HIS A 615 26.87 20.45 0.43
CA HIS A 615 26.97 21.81 0.91
C HIS A 615 28.36 22.41 0.68
N ASN A 616 28.44 23.74 0.57
CA ASN A 616 29.73 24.44 0.46
C ASN A 616 30.34 24.83 1.82
N GLY A 617 29.71 24.44 2.94
CA GLY A 617 30.15 24.81 4.29
C GLY A 617 29.88 26.28 4.67
N ALA A 618 29.15 27.01 3.83
CA ALA A 618 28.87 28.43 3.98
C ALA A 618 27.41 28.77 3.65
N GLY A 619 26.46 27.89 3.99
CA GLY A 619 25.03 28.13 3.83
C GLY A 619 24.42 27.77 2.48
N ALA A 620 25.21 27.36 1.48
CA ALA A 620 24.67 26.91 0.19
C ALA A 620 24.53 25.38 0.17
N TRP A 621 23.37 24.92 -0.31
CA TRP A 621 23.00 23.51 -0.40
C TRP A 621 22.57 23.17 -1.82
N LEU A 622 23.03 22.02 -2.30
CA LEU A 622 22.59 21.41 -3.55
C LEU A 622 22.01 20.04 -3.26
N HIS A 623 20.81 19.79 -3.74
CA HIS A 623 20.24 18.44 -3.77
C HIS A 623 20.61 17.74 -5.08
N GLU A 624 20.60 16.41 -5.10
CA GLU A 624 20.96 15.60 -6.28
C GLU A 624 20.16 15.86 -7.57
N LEU A 625 19.00 16.53 -7.47
CA LEU A 625 18.20 16.94 -8.63
C LEU A 625 18.61 18.29 -9.20
N ASP A 626 19.50 19.03 -8.52
CA ASP A 626 19.94 20.34 -8.97
C ASP A 626 20.85 20.18 -10.19
N ARG A 627 20.63 21.05 -11.18
CA ARG A 627 21.47 21.14 -12.38
C ARG A 627 22.08 22.53 -12.48
N PRO A 628 23.18 22.81 -11.75
CA PRO A 628 23.79 24.15 -11.72
C PRO A 628 24.06 24.75 -13.11
N LEU A 629 24.39 23.91 -14.11
CA LEU A 629 24.65 24.35 -15.48
C LEU A 629 23.41 24.91 -16.20
N GLU A 630 22.20 24.49 -15.80
CA GLU A 630 20.93 24.94 -16.39
C GLU A 630 20.30 26.12 -15.61
N MET A 631 20.89 26.52 -14.48
CA MET A 631 20.38 27.61 -13.64
C MET A 631 20.79 28.99 -14.17
N GLU A 632 19.93 29.98 -13.96
CA GLU A 632 20.13 31.37 -14.39
C GLU A 632 19.64 32.37 -13.33
N GLY A 633 20.19 33.59 -13.36
CA GLY A 633 19.73 34.76 -12.61
C GLY A 633 19.47 34.52 -11.12
N LEU A 634 18.23 34.76 -10.70
CA LEU A 634 17.82 34.65 -9.30
C LEU A 634 17.96 33.23 -8.75
N THR A 635 17.81 32.19 -9.57
CA THR A 635 17.92 30.80 -9.12
C THR A 635 19.34 30.50 -8.61
N LEU A 636 20.37 30.97 -9.33
CA LEU A 636 21.76 30.88 -8.90
C LEU A 636 21.99 31.59 -7.56
N PHE A 637 21.45 32.82 -7.44
CA PHE A 637 21.53 33.60 -6.22
C PHE A 637 20.86 32.88 -5.03
N ARG A 638 19.67 32.33 -5.22
CA ARG A 638 18.97 31.58 -4.15
C ARG A 638 19.75 30.32 -3.75
N ARG A 639 20.25 29.55 -4.73
CA ARG A 639 21.02 28.32 -4.47
C ARG A 639 22.36 28.56 -3.80
N LEU A 640 22.95 29.75 -3.91
CA LEU A 640 24.15 30.16 -3.15
C LEU A 640 23.88 30.47 -1.67
N GLY A 641 22.65 30.28 -1.16
CA GLY A 641 22.30 30.44 0.25
C GLY A 641 21.57 31.74 0.61
N TYR A 642 21.21 32.57 -0.38
CA TYR A 642 20.54 33.86 -0.14
C TYR A 642 19.00 33.74 -0.17
N SER A 643 18.39 33.56 1.00
CA SER A 643 16.93 33.34 1.13
C SER A 643 16.06 34.52 0.69
N SER A 644 14.82 34.22 0.28
CA SER A 644 13.81 35.22 -0.09
C SER A 644 13.32 36.05 1.10
N GLU A 645 13.36 35.47 2.31
CA GLU A 645 13.07 36.17 3.56
C GLU A 645 14.13 37.25 3.87
N ALA A 646 15.41 36.95 3.62
CA ALA A 646 16.48 37.91 3.80
C ALA A 646 16.51 38.97 2.70
N PHE A 647 16.33 38.56 1.44
CA PHE A 647 16.38 39.48 0.29
C PHE A 647 15.18 39.25 -0.62
N SER A 648 14.34 40.28 -0.78
CA SER A 648 13.28 40.28 -1.81
C SER A 648 13.87 40.10 -3.21
N ASP A 649 13.09 39.62 -4.19
CA ASP A 649 13.56 39.47 -5.57
C ASP A 649 14.05 40.78 -6.18
N VAL A 650 13.45 41.91 -5.79
CA VAL A 650 13.88 43.25 -6.22
C VAL A 650 15.27 43.56 -5.65
N THR A 651 15.49 43.28 -4.36
CA THR A 651 16.80 43.47 -3.72
C THR A 651 17.85 42.52 -4.30
N ALA A 652 17.51 41.25 -4.52
CA ALA A 652 18.41 40.27 -5.10
C ALA A 652 18.91 40.67 -6.50
N ARG A 653 18.02 41.17 -7.38
CA ARG A 653 18.44 41.71 -8.69
C ARG A 653 19.35 42.93 -8.57
N ARG A 654 19.15 43.78 -7.57
CA ARG A 654 20.06 44.92 -7.30
C ARG A 654 21.42 44.43 -6.83
N ILE A 655 21.46 43.45 -5.93
CA ILE A 655 22.71 42.83 -5.45
C ILE A 655 23.49 42.27 -6.64
N LEU A 656 22.85 41.44 -7.47
CA LEU A 656 23.48 40.84 -8.67
C LEU A 656 24.01 41.90 -9.64
N ARG A 657 23.28 42.99 -9.85
CA ARG A 657 23.69 44.08 -10.74
C ARG A 657 24.85 44.91 -10.16
N VAL A 658 24.87 45.11 -8.85
CA VAL A 658 25.91 45.90 -8.17
C VAL A 658 27.20 45.10 -8.01
N SER A 659 27.10 43.80 -7.72
CA SER A 659 28.27 42.93 -7.58
C SER A 659 28.89 42.55 -8.93
N ASP A 660 28.18 42.78 -10.03
CA ASP A 660 28.54 42.43 -11.42
C ASP A 660 29.10 41.00 -11.55
N THR A 661 28.56 40.08 -10.74
CA THR A 661 29.06 38.70 -10.67
C THR A 661 28.49 37.90 -11.82
N ALA A 662 29.35 37.49 -12.75
CA ALA A 662 28.93 36.70 -13.90
C ALA A 662 28.29 35.37 -13.48
N GLU A 663 27.21 34.98 -14.17
CA GLU A 663 26.52 33.72 -13.89
C GLU A 663 27.42 32.49 -14.03
N SER A 664 28.38 32.51 -14.95
CA SER A 664 29.37 31.43 -15.11
C SER A 664 30.19 31.20 -13.83
N VAL A 665 30.50 32.27 -13.08
CA VAL A 665 31.22 32.19 -11.81
C VAL A 665 30.32 31.59 -10.73
N MET A 666 29.06 32.00 -10.66
CA MET A 666 28.08 31.42 -9.72
C MET A 666 27.83 29.94 -10.01
N ARG A 667 27.67 29.55 -11.28
CA ARG A 667 27.53 28.14 -11.71
C ARG A 667 28.74 27.31 -11.30
N ARG A 668 29.95 27.85 -11.50
CA ARG A 668 31.19 27.20 -11.09
C ARG A 668 31.26 27.05 -9.57
N ALA A 669 30.94 28.10 -8.81
CA ALA A 669 30.95 28.04 -7.35
C ALA A 669 29.99 26.96 -6.82
N LEU A 670 28.77 26.88 -7.36
CA LEU A 670 27.82 25.82 -7.02
C LEU A 670 28.36 24.43 -7.40
N HIS A 671 28.86 24.27 -8.63
CA HIS A 671 29.37 22.99 -9.12
C HIS A 671 30.59 22.48 -8.33
N GLU A 672 31.52 23.37 -7.99
CA GLU A 672 32.75 23.06 -7.23
C GLU A 672 32.55 23.12 -5.70
N GLN A 673 31.31 23.35 -5.21
CA GLN A 673 30.97 23.49 -3.79
C GLN A 673 31.79 24.55 -3.05
N GLN A 674 32.06 25.67 -3.73
CA GLN A 674 32.79 26.80 -3.18
C GLN A 674 31.85 27.79 -2.47
N PRO A 675 32.35 28.60 -1.52
CA PRO A 675 31.66 29.77 -1.02
C PRO A 675 31.20 30.70 -2.15
N ALA A 676 30.18 31.51 -1.89
CA ALA A 676 29.75 32.52 -2.84
C ALA A 676 30.91 33.49 -3.18
N PRO A 677 31.03 33.95 -4.44
CA PRO A 677 32.11 34.85 -4.84
C PRO A 677 32.18 36.10 -3.95
N ALA A 678 33.39 36.51 -3.56
CA ALA A 678 33.58 37.51 -2.50
C ALA A 678 32.85 38.84 -2.75
N LEU A 679 32.81 39.34 -3.98
CA LEU A 679 32.08 40.57 -4.31
C LEU A 679 30.56 40.42 -4.15
N LEU A 680 30.01 39.26 -4.49
CA LEU A 680 28.59 38.96 -4.31
C LEU A 680 28.23 38.94 -2.82
N GLU A 681 29.05 38.23 -2.03
CA GLU A 681 28.87 38.12 -0.58
C GLU A 681 29.06 39.46 0.13
N ASP A 682 30.06 40.25 -0.24
CA ASP A 682 30.27 41.60 0.29
C ASP A 682 29.09 42.52 -0.02
N THR A 683 28.61 42.50 -1.28
CA THR A 683 27.45 43.28 -1.71
C THR A 683 26.21 42.85 -0.92
N ALA A 684 25.95 41.55 -0.76
CA ALA A 684 24.83 41.05 0.02
C ALA A 684 24.90 41.52 1.49
N ARG A 685 26.09 41.50 2.12
CA ARG A 685 26.29 42.00 3.49
C ARG A 685 26.01 43.50 3.61
N ARG A 686 26.47 44.30 2.64
CA ARG A 686 26.17 45.73 2.57
C ARG A 686 24.68 45.98 2.48
N PHE A 687 23.97 45.31 1.57
CA PHE A 687 22.51 45.43 1.47
C PHE A 687 21.78 45.00 2.75
N ARG A 688 22.25 43.94 3.41
CA ARG A 688 21.68 43.49 4.69
C ARG A 688 21.87 44.55 5.80
N LEU A 689 23.06 45.15 5.88
CA LEU A 689 23.35 46.21 6.83
C LEU A 689 22.49 47.45 6.56
N ASP A 690 22.32 47.81 5.29
CA ASP A 690 21.49 48.92 4.85
C ASP A 690 20.02 48.73 5.30
N GLN A 691 19.47 47.54 5.07
CA GLN A 691 18.13 47.16 5.53
C GLN A 691 18.00 47.13 7.06
N GLN A 692 19.04 46.69 7.78
CA GLN A 692 19.04 46.72 9.25
C GLN A 692 18.94 48.15 9.79
N ILE A 693 19.67 49.10 9.19
CA ILE A 693 19.61 50.51 9.57
C ILE A 693 18.20 51.06 9.33
N ASP A 694 17.63 50.83 8.15
CA ASP A 694 16.27 51.30 7.82
C ASP A 694 15.22 50.69 8.76
N ARG A 695 15.32 49.38 9.05
CA ARG A 695 14.40 48.70 9.98
C ARG A 695 14.42 49.31 11.38
N VAL A 696 15.61 49.64 11.91
CA VAL A 696 15.68 50.24 13.25
C VAL A 696 15.13 51.67 13.24
N ILE A 697 15.33 52.43 12.16
CA ILE A 697 14.70 53.75 11.98
C ILE A 697 13.18 53.61 12.03
N GLU A 698 12.60 52.68 11.26
CA GLU A 698 11.15 52.41 11.25
C GLU A 698 10.64 51.96 12.63
N GLN A 699 11.37 51.07 13.32
CA GLN A 699 11.01 50.64 14.67
C GLN A 699 11.02 51.80 15.67
N MET A 700 12.00 52.72 15.59
CA MET A 700 12.04 53.91 16.42
C MET A 700 10.87 54.86 16.12
N GLU A 701 10.49 55.03 14.85
CA GLU A 701 9.31 55.82 14.44
C GLU A 701 8.01 55.23 14.97
N ALA A 702 7.88 53.89 14.94
CA ALA A 702 6.75 53.17 15.49
C ALA A 702 6.73 53.13 17.03
N GLY A 703 7.79 53.60 17.70
CA GLY A 703 7.93 53.55 19.15
C GLY A 703 8.15 52.14 19.71
N ASP A 704 8.64 51.21 18.88
CA ASP A 704 8.92 49.83 19.26
C ASP A 704 10.00 49.76 20.35
N ILE A 705 9.64 49.15 21.48
CA ILE A 705 10.52 48.99 22.64
C ILE A 705 11.58 47.90 22.43
N HIS A 706 11.49 47.12 21.35
CA HIS A 706 12.42 46.06 20.97
C HIS A 706 13.29 46.41 19.77
N ALA A 707 13.36 47.69 19.39
CA ALA A 707 14.36 48.18 18.44
C ALA A 707 15.80 47.85 18.89
N ASP A 708 16.71 47.67 17.94
CA ASP A 708 18.09 47.26 18.19
C ASP A 708 18.80 48.21 19.18
N ALA A 709 19.06 47.71 20.38
CA ALA A 709 19.65 48.51 21.46
C ALA A 709 21.06 49.00 21.11
N SER A 710 21.83 48.23 20.36
CA SER A 710 23.19 48.63 19.98
C SER A 710 23.16 49.84 19.05
N LEU A 711 22.29 49.84 18.03
CA LEU A 711 22.15 50.98 17.12
C LEU A 711 21.57 52.21 17.82
N GLN A 712 20.57 52.01 18.69
CA GLN A 712 19.98 53.10 19.47
C GLN A 712 21.00 53.80 20.36
N LEU A 713 21.85 53.04 21.05
CA LEU A 713 22.87 53.60 21.94
C LEU A 713 24.03 54.26 21.18
N ASP A 714 24.38 53.73 20.00
CA ASP A 714 25.37 54.34 19.11
C ASP A 714 24.91 55.72 18.64
N LEU A 715 23.68 55.82 18.13
CA LEU A 715 23.05 57.10 17.74
C LEU A 715 22.93 58.05 18.94
N LEU A 716 22.49 57.55 20.09
CA LEU A 716 22.34 58.36 21.31
C LEU A 716 23.67 58.93 21.79
N SER A 717 24.75 58.14 21.76
CA SER A 717 26.09 58.58 22.18
C SER A 717 26.66 59.70 21.30
N GLN A 718 26.14 59.84 20.07
CA GLN A 718 26.58 60.81 19.08
C GLN A 718 25.70 62.07 19.05
N GLU A 719 24.60 62.09 19.79
CA GLU A 719 23.76 63.29 19.88
C GLU A 719 24.56 64.44 20.51
N PRO A 720 24.65 65.62 19.88
CA PRO A 720 25.43 66.74 20.43
C PRO A 720 24.97 67.19 21.82
N ALA A 721 23.71 66.93 22.16
CA ALA A 721 23.11 67.24 23.46
C ALA A 721 23.25 66.09 24.48
N TRP A 722 23.83 64.95 24.11
CA TRP A 722 24.17 63.88 25.04
C TRP A 722 25.23 64.37 26.03
N PRO A 723 25.10 64.07 27.35
CA PRO A 723 26.09 64.52 28.32
C PRO A 723 27.48 63.98 27.98
N GLY A 724 28.40 64.89 27.66
CA GLY A 724 29.71 64.55 27.11
C GLY A 724 30.64 63.76 28.03
N ASN A 725 30.28 63.51 29.29
CA ASN A 725 30.99 62.68 30.25
C ASN A 725 30.30 61.34 30.54
N ARG A 726 29.17 61.01 29.88
CA ARG A 726 28.39 59.78 30.12
C ARG A 726 28.71 58.70 29.08
N ALA A 727 29.32 57.61 29.50
CA ALA A 727 29.56 56.44 28.65
C ALA A 727 28.34 55.50 28.65
N LEU A 728 28.03 54.87 27.52
CA LEU A 728 27.01 53.82 27.45
C LEU A 728 27.69 52.46 27.25
N VAL A 729 27.25 51.46 28.01
CA VAL A 729 27.73 50.07 27.87
C VAL A 729 26.54 49.15 27.76
N LEU A 730 26.42 48.44 26.64
CA LEU A 730 25.42 47.40 26.45
C LEU A 730 25.93 46.10 27.07
N VAL A 731 25.11 45.45 27.91
CA VAL A 731 25.41 44.19 28.58
C VAL A 731 24.33 43.14 28.32
N ASP A 732 24.71 41.86 28.35
CA ASP A 732 23.75 40.75 28.30
C ASP A 732 23.04 40.53 29.66
N GLY A 733 22.20 39.48 29.75
CA GLY A 733 21.48 39.13 30.97
C GLY A 733 22.38 38.73 32.15
N ASP A 734 23.61 38.28 31.86
CA ASP A 734 24.62 37.86 32.83
C ASP A 734 25.58 39.01 33.21
N GLY A 735 25.47 40.17 32.55
CA GLY A 735 26.28 41.36 32.79
C GLY A 735 27.57 41.45 31.97
N ASN A 736 27.80 40.54 31.02
CA ASN A 736 28.95 40.63 30.12
C ASN A 736 28.77 41.77 29.12
N THR A 737 29.87 42.43 28.75
CA THR A 737 29.81 43.57 27.82
C THR A 737 29.60 43.12 26.38
N LEU A 738 28.49 43.52 25.79
CA LEU A 738 28.15 43.34 24.37
C LEU A 738 28.66 44.49 23.49
N GLY A 739 28.71 45.71 24.03
CA GLY A 739 29.17 46.89 23.29
C GLY A 739 29.50 48.07 24.20
N LYS A 740 30.43 48.92 23.79
CA LYS A 740 30.81 50.16 24.49
C LYS A 740 30.69 51.34 23.54
N PHE A 741 30.01 52.39 23.97
CA PHE A 741 29.83 53.63 23.22
C PHE A 741 30.52 54.76 24.01
N PRO A 742 31.70 55.19 23.56
CA PRO A 742 32.53 56.12 24.34
C PRO A 742 31.93 57.52 24.35
N PRO A 743 32.08 58.26 25.46
CA PRO A 743 31.66 59.66 25.59
C PRO A 743 32.62 60.61 24.85
N ALA A 744 32.16 61.83 24.57
CA ALA A 744 32.98 62.88 23.94
C ALA A 744 34.16 63.38 24.82
N ARG A 745 34.08 63.18 26.14
CA ARG A 745 35.13 63.48 27.13
C ARG A 745 35.31 62.27 28.04
N GLU A 746 36.55 62.03 28.47
CA GLU A 746 36.91 60.87 29.29
C GLU A 746 35.98 60.74 30.53
N ALA A 747 35.28 59.62 30.64
CA ALA A 747 34.36 59.35 31.74
C ALA A 747 35.09 58.72 32.92
N THR A 748 34.77 59.17 34.13
CA THR A 748 35.08 58.44 35.36
C THR A 748 34.18 57.20 35.48
N PRO A 749 34.56 56.15 36.24
CA PRO A 749 33.77 54.93 36.42
C PRO A 749 32.30 55.17 36.86
N ASP A 750 32.06 56.23 37.64
CA ASP A 750 30.72 56.62 38.12
C ASP A 750 29.81 57.20 37.02
N ASN A 751 30.36 57.52 35.85
CA ASN A 751 29.63 58.10 34.72
C ASN A 751 29.32 57.08 33.61
N VAL A 752 29.39 55.78 33.91
CA VAL A 752 29.06 54.69 32.96
C VAL A 752 27.64 54.20 33.18
N LEU A 753 26.77 54.34 32.18
CA LEU A 753 25.42 53.78 32.18
C LEU A 753 25.44 52.39 31.52
N ARG A 754 25.07 51.37 32.30
CA ARG A 754 24.94 49.99 31.81
C ARG A 754 23.50 49.73 31.39
N ILE A 755 23.33 49.33 30.13
CA ILE A 755 22.04 49.05 29.50
C ILE A 755 21.95 47.56 29.25
N ARG A 756 20.86 46.93 29.72
CA ARG A 756 20.63 45.50 29.57
C ARG A 756 19.92 45.19 28.26
N ALA A 757 20.56 44.38 27.43
CA ALA A 757 20.02 43.95 26.13
C ALA A 757 18.81 43.03 26.27
N ASP A 758 18.68 42.32 27.39
CA ASP A 758 17.56 41.40 27.66
C ASP A 758 16.34 42.11 28.27
N GLN A 759 16.44 43.41 28.58
CA GLN A 759 15.32 44.24 29.01
C GLN A 759 14.83 45.14 27.87
N PRO A 760 13.50 45.35 27.74
CA PRO A 760 12.97 46.22 26.71
C PRO A 760 13.32 47.69 26.94
N ASP A 761 13.24 48.48 25.87
CA ASP A 761 13.33 49.95 25.86
C ASP A 761 14.71 50.47 26.35
N ALA A 762 15.75 50.21 25.57
CA ALA A 762 17.12 50.64 25.86
C ALA A 762 17.24 52.16 26.09
N LEU A 763 16.47 52.97 25.33
CA LEU A 763 16.41 54.42 25.49
C LEU A 763 15.81 54.84 26.84
N ARG A 764 14.79 54.11 27.33
CA ARG A 764 14.24 54.33 28.68
C ARG A 764 15.25 53.99 29.76
N GLN A 765 16.00 52.91 29.60
CA GLN A 765 17.08 52.57 30.53
C GLN A 765 18.14 53.67 30.57
N ALA A 766 18.54 54.19 29.41
CA ALA A 766 19.49 55.30 29.32
C ALA A 766 18.96 56.58 29.96
N LEU A 767 17.71 56.98 29.68
CA LEU A 767 17.09 58.16 30.28
C LEU A 767 16.93 58.05 31.80
N LYS A 768 16.61 56.87 32.35
CA LYS A 768 16.56 56.65 33.80
C LYS A 768 17.90 56.85 34.50
N GLY A 769 19.00 56.64 33.79
CA GLY A 769 20.36 56.87 34.28
C GLY A 769 20.79 58.34 34.32
N LEU A 770 19.99 59.24 33.73
CA LEU A 770 20.27 60.67 33.67
C LEU A 770 19.49 61.46 34.73
N SER A 771 20.08 62.55 35.21
CA SER A 771 19.38 63.54 36.03
C SER A 771 18.36 64.32 35.19
N ASN A 772 17.34 64.89 35.84
CA ASN A 772 16.33 65.72 35.17
C ASN A 772 16.94 66.92 34.41
N LYS A 773 18.08 67.46 34.87
CA LYS A 773 18.80 68.53 34.17
C LYS A 773 19.43 68.04 32.87
N GLU A 774 20.05 66.86 32.90
CA GLU A 774 20.63 66.21 31.72
C GLU A 774 19.54 65.84 30.70
N ILE A 775 18.40 65.30 31.14
CA ILE A 775 17.27 64.96 30.25
C ILE A 775 16.69 66.22 29.59
N ARG A 776 16.49 67.30 30.35
CA ARG A 776 15.99 68.59 29.80
C ARG A 776 16.92 69.16 28.73
N ALA A 777 18.23 69.08 28.95
CA ALA A 777 19.23 69.52 27.97
C ALA A 777 19.24 68.62 26.72
N LEU A 778 19.14 67.31 26.91
CA LEU A 778 19.09 66.34 25.80
C LEU A 778 17.84 66.51 24.92
N LEU A 779 16.71 66.86 25.51
CA LEU A 779 15.41 66.94 24.82
C LEU A 779 14.99 68.37 24.45
N ASP A 780 15.81 69.38 24.78
CA ASP A 780 15.52 70.81 24.56
C ASP A 780 14.18 71.24 25.19
N GLU A 781 13.93 70.81 26.44
CA GLU A 781 12.72 71.16 27.18
C GLU A 781 12.77 72.63 27.66
N GLU A 782 11.75 73.42 27.33
CA GLU A 782 11.64 74.83 27.72
C GLU A 782 11.70 75.04 29.24
N PHE A 783 12.44 76.08 29.65
CA PHE A 783 12.59 76.45 31.04
C PHE A 783 11.26 77.00 31.60
N GLY A 784 10.59 76.21 32.45
CA GLY A 784 9.34 76.61 33.13
C GLY A 784 8.10 75.78 32.77
N ALA A 785 8.18 74.88 31.79
CA ALA A 785 7.03 74.11 31.27
C ALA A 785 6.53 72.93 32.14
N GLY A 786 6.92 72.86 33.42
CA GLY A 786 6.63 71.69 34.28
C GLY A 786 7.54 70.49 34.01
N GLN A 787 7.36 69.38 34.74
CA GLN A 787 8.12 68.14 34.52
C GLN A 787 7.31 67.19 33.63
N LEU A 788 7.75 67.00 32.37
CA LEU A 788 7.14 66.03 31.47
C LEU A 788 7.34 64.60 32.01
N GLY A 789 6.33 63.75 31.81
CA GLY A 789 6.41 62.32 32.13
C GLY A 789 7.42 61.59 31.23
N MET A 790 7.81 60.37 31.61
CA MET A 790 8.81 59.59 30.86
C MET A 790 8.35 59.23 29.43
N SER A 791 7.06 59.01 29.20
CA SER A 791 6.52 58.65 27.89
C SER A 791 6.68 59.74 26.83
N PRO A 792 6.24 61.01 27.02
CA PRO A 792 6.46 62.07 26.03
C PRO A 792 7.96 62.34 25.80
N ARG A 793 8.80 62.22 26.84
CA ARG A 793 10.26 62.33 26.73
C ARG A 793 10.87 61.27 25.81
N LEU A 794 10.41 60.02 25.93
CA LEU A 794 10.84 58.92 25.06
C LEU A 794 10.38 59.14 23.61
N THR A 795 9.16 59.63 23.39
CA THR A 795 8.68 59.97 22.06
C THR A 795 9.56 61.05 21.43
N THR A 796 9.83 62.15 22.14
CA THR A 796 10.72 63.22 21.64
C THR A 796 12.12 62.70 21.34
N LEU A 797 12.69 61.87 22.23
CA LEU A 797 14.01 61.28 22.02
C LEU A 797 14.06 60.41 20.76
N ARG A 798 13.07 59.53 20.57
CA ARG A 798 13.00 58.66 19.39
C ARG A 798 12.87 59.49 18.10
N THR A 799 12.01 60.51 18.07
CA THR A 799 11.89 61.42 16.92
C THR A 799 13.21 62.11 16.58
N ARG A 800 13.95 62.56 17.60
CA ARG A 800 15.27 63.17 17.41
C ARG A 800 16.29 62.18 16.85
N LEU A 801 16.36 60.98 17.42
CA LEU A 801 17.28 59.93 16.95
C LEU A 801 16.94 59.45 15.54
N VAL A 802 15.66 59.37 15.17
CA VAL A 802 15.22 59.08 13.78
C VAL A 802 15.74 60.15 12.82
N ALA A 803 15.56 61.43 13.15
CA ALA A 803 16.04 62.54 12.31
C ALA A 803 17.58 62.53 12.18
N SER A 804 18.27 62.21 13.28
CA SER A 804 19.72 62.06 13.33
C SER A 804 20.20 60.90 12.45
N ALA A 805 19.62 59.72 12.63
CA ALA A 805 19.92 58.51 11.86
C ALA A 805 19.70 58.72 10.35
N ARG A 806 18.63 59.42 9.95
CA ARG A 806 18.40 59.77 8.54
C ARG A 806 19.47 60.71 7.98
N ARG A 807 19.94 61.67 8.77
CA ARG A 807 20.97 62.63 8.37
C ARG A 807 22.37 62.01 8.32
N SER A 808 22.69 61.12 9.25
CA SER A 808 24.00 60.47 9.37
C SER A 808 24.08 59.07 8.76
N ARG A 809 23.05 58.64 8.00
CA ARG A 809 22.88 57.28 7.48
C ARG A 809 24.13 56.72 6.79
N ALA A 810 24.78 57.49 5.92
CA ALA A 810 25.99 57.06 5.22
C ALA A 810 27.17 56.80 6.18
N TRP A 811 27.34 57.65 7.18
CA TRP A 811 28.38 57.47 8.19
C TRP A 811 28.06 56.28 9.10
N LEU A 812 26.79 56.11 9.50
CA LEU A 812 26.35 54.98 10.34
C LEU A 812 26.59 53.64 9.63
N PHE A 813 26.27 53.60 8.33
CA PHE A 813 26.56 52.47 7.46
C PHE A 813 28.07 52.15 7.43
N GLU A 814 28.91 53.14 7.09
CA GLU A 814 30.37 52.94 6.99
C GLU A 814 31.00 52.51 8.33
N SER A 815 30.58 53.13 9.42
CA SER A 815 31.04 52.78 10.77
C SER A 815 30.74 51.31 11.09
N ARG A 816 29.49 50.89 10.86
CA ARG A 816 29.06 49.51 11.12
C ARG A 816 29.73 48.51 10.19
N TYR A 817 29.84 48.83 8.90
CA TYR A 817 30.51 47.97 7.91
C TYR A 817 31.96 47.69 8.30
N ARG A 818 32.72 48.70 8.76
CA ARG A 818 34.10 48.53 9.24
C ARG A 818 34.24 47.69 10.50
N THR A 819 33.20 47.68 11.34
CA THR A 819 33.18 46.87 12.58
C THR A 819 32.72 45.42 12.37
N LEU A 820 32.30 45.04 11.16
CA LEU A 820 31.95 43.67 10.85
C LEU A 820 33.19 42.78 11.05
N LYS A 821 33.14 41.94 12.09
CA LYS A 821 34.17 40.93 12.32
C LYS A 821 34.02 39.85 11.25
N ILE A 822 35.00 39.77 10.37
CA ILE A 822 35.11 38.70 9.39
C ILE A 822 36.23 37.78 9.88
N GLY A 823 35.96 36.46 9.88
CA GLY A 823 36.96 35.46 10.28
C GLY A 823 38.16 35.59 9.36
N ALA A 824 39.24 36.20 9.84
CA ALA A 824 40.37 36.55 9.00
C ALA A 824 41.21 35.30 8.74
N VAL A 825 41.34 34.93 7.46
CA VAL A 825 42.36 33.97 7.02
C VAL A 825 43.73 34.62 7.22
N ASP A 826 44.73 33.83 7.64
CA ASP A 826 46.10 34.30 7.81
C ASP A 826 46.59 35.05 6.55
N GLY A 827 47.03 36.29 6.73
CA GLY A 827 47.50 37.17 5.64
C GLY A 827 46.49 38.21 5.16
N THR A 828 45.20 38.08 5.53
CA THR A 828 44.15 39.09 5.23
C THR A 828 44.52 40.50 5.75
N PRO A 829 45.03 40.69 6.98
CA PRO A 829 45.40 42.02 7.48
C PRO A 829 46.52 42.69 6.68
N THR A 830 47.45 41.90 6.12
CA THR A 830 48.54 42.40 5.28
C THR A 830 48.00 42.99 3.98
N LEU A 831 47.03 42.31 3.34
CA LEU A 831 46.36 42.79 2.12
C LEU A 831 45.56 44.07 2.40
N GLN A 832 44.75 44.09 3.47
CA GLN A 832 43.94 45.25 3.84
C GLN A 832 44.78 46.48 4.20
N LYS A 833 45.95 46.27 4.84
CA LYS A 833 46.87 47.37 5.17
C LYS A 833 47.52 47.96 3.91
N ALA A 834 47.85 47.12 2.93
CA ALA A 834 48.43 47.57 1.66
C ALA A 834 47.39 48.23 0.74
N PHE A 835 46.15 47.76 0.77
CA PHE A 835 45.04 48.20 -0.08
C PHE A 835 43.83 48.61 0.76
N GLY A 836 43.86 49.82 1.33
CA GLY A 836 42.87 50.29 2.31
C GLY A 836 41.42 50.42 1.81
N GLY A 837 41.19 50.37 0.48
CA GLY A 837 39.84 50.36 -0.11
C GLY A 837 39.28 48.95 -0.37
N LEU A 838 40.08 47.91 -0.18
CA LEU A 838 39.72 46.54 -0.57
C LEU A 838 38.70 45.96 0.43
N PRO A 839 37.53 45.47 -0.04
CA PRO A 839 36.55 44.85 0.84
C PRO A 839 37.16 43.66 1.59
N PRO A 840 36.85 43.47 2.90
CA PRO A 840 37.43 42.39 3.68
C PRO A 840 37.17 40.98 3.12
N MET A 841 36.00 40.74 2.52
CA MET A 841 35.66 39.46 1.88
C MET A 841 36.58 39.17 0.69
N VAL A 842 36.89 40.19 -0.11
CA VAL A 842 37.80 40.08 -1.27
C VAL A 842 39.22 39.83 -0.77
N ALA A 843 39.67 40.54 0.26
CA ALA A 843 40.97 40.30 0.87
C ALA A 843 41.12 38.86 1.40
N GLN A 844 40.05 38.31 1.98
CA GLN A 844 40.01 36.93 2.48
C GLN A 844 40.04 35.89 1.34
N GLU A 845 39.28 36.09 0.26
CA GLU A 845 39.29 35.22 -0.92
C GLU A 845 40.66 35.23 -1.63
N LEU A 846 41.28 36.41 -1.76
CA LEU A 846 42.65 36.50 -2.28
C LEU A 846 43.62 35.72 -1.39
N ALA A 847 43.55 35.90 -0.06
CA ALA A 847 44.40 35.18 0.88
C ALA A 847 44.18 33.66 0.87
N SER A 848 42.94 33.18 0.68
CA SER A 848 42.63 31.75 0.63
C SER A 848 43.21 31.09 -0.63
N HIS A 849 43.26 31.82 -1.75
CA HIS A 849 43.86 31.40 -3.02
C HIS A 849 45.38 31.64 -3.10
N ALA A 850 46.02 32.12 -2.02
CA ALA A 850 47.48 32.25 -1.98
C ALA A 850 48.14 30.86 -2.05
N SER A 851 49.07 30.69 -2.99
CA SER A 851 49.96 29.52 -3.01
C SER A 851 50.75 29.41 -1.70
N PRO A 852 51.29 28.22 -1.35
CA PRO A 852 52.07 28.06 -0.12
C PRO A 852 53.21 29.09 0.04
N ALA A 853 53.89 29.47 -1.06
CA ALA A 853 54.95 30.47 -1.05
C ALA A 853 54.42 31.91 -0.85
N GLU A 854 53.27 32.24 -1.46
CA GLU A 854 52.61 33.54 -1.28
C GLU A 854 52.08 33.71 0.14
N ARG A 855 51.51 32.64 0.73
CA ARG A 855 51.02 32.65 2.12
C ARG A 855 52.14 32.94 3.11
N VAL A 856 53.33 32.36 2.93
CA VAL A 856 54.50 32.68 3.77
C VAL A 856 54.84 34.17 3.70
N ARG A 857 54.86 34.77 2.50
CA ARG A 857 55.16 36.20 2.33
C ARG A 857 54.09 37.11 2.97
N LEU A 858 52.81 36.73 2.84
CA LEU A 858 51.71 37.48 3.44
C LEU A 858 51.72 37.44 4.97
N VAL A 859 52.00 36.27 5.54
CA VAL A 859 51.85 36.01 6.99
C VAL A 859 53.12 36.31 7.77
N LYS A 860 54.28 35.85 7.29
CA LYS A 860 55.56 36.01 7.98
C LYS A 860 56.30 37.28 7.61
N ASP A 861 56.35 37.61 6.32
CA ASP A 861 57.12 38.76 5.83
C ASP A 861 56.29 40.05 5.77
N HIS A 862 54.97 39.96 5.99
CA HIS A 862 54.00 41.05 5.86
C HIS A 862 54.13 41.81 4.52
N ARG A 863 54.38 41.08 3.43
CA ARG A 863 54.52 41.62 2.07
C ARG A 863 53.50 41.00 1.12
N VAL A 864 52.88 41.83 0.28
CA VAL A 864 51.94 41.38 -0.75
C VAL A 864 52.71 40.95 -2.01
N PRO A 865 52.58 39.69 -2.47
CA PRO A 865 53.16 39.23 -3.74
C PRO A 865 52.58 39.96 -4.95
N LEU A 866 53.38 40.13 -6.03
CA LEU A 866 52.99 40.91 -7.22
C LEU A 866 51.66 40.47 -7.83
N ARG A 867 51.46 39.16 -8.07
CA ARG A 867 50.21 38.62 -8.63
C ARG A 867 48.98 39.05 -7.81
N MET A 868 49.08 38.96 -6.49
CA MET A 868 48.00 39.33 -5.58
C MET A 868 47.81 40.85 -5.50
N ALA A 869 48.87 41.63 -5.66
CA ALA A 869 48.79 43.08 -5.76
C ALA A 869 48.10 43.53 -7.06
N GLU A 870 48.41 42.88 -8.18
CA GLU A 870 47.74 43.12 -9.48
C GLU A 870 46.25 42.77 -9.38
N GLU A 871 45.92 41.62 -8.79
CA GLU A 871 44.54 41.18 -8.59
C GLU A 871 43.77 42.11 -7.64
N ALA A 872 44.37 42.50 -6.50
CA ALA A 872 43.77 43.45 -5.56
C ALA A 872 43.54 44.83 -6.18
N THR A 873 44.44 45.28 -7.09
CA THR A 873 44.29 46.56 -7.79
C THR A 873 43.13 46.52 -8.78
N ALA A 874 42.82 45.38 -9.40
CA ALA A 874 41.68 45.26 -10.30
C ALA A 874 40.31 45.41 -9.60
N TYR A 875 40.26 45.27 -8.27
CA TYR A 875 39.05 45.46 -7.46
C TYR A 875 38.85 46.91 -6.96
N LEU A 876 39.83 47.79 -7.15
CA LEU A 876 39.83 49.21 -6.72
C LEU A 876 39.64 50.13 -7.93
#